data_AF-A0A4W6CR19-F1
#
_entry.id   AF-A0A4W6CR19-F1
#
_cell.length_a   1.000
_cell.length_b   1.000
_cell.length_c   1.000
_cell.angle_alpha   90.00
_cell.angle_beta   90.00
_cell.angle_gamma   90.00
#
_symmetry.space_group_name_H-M   'P 1'
#
loop_
_entity.id
_entity.type
_entity.pdbx_description
1 polymer ?
#
loop_
_entity_poly.entity_id
_entity_poly.type
_entity_poly.pdbx_seq_one_letter_code
_entity_poly.pdbx_strand_id
1 'polypeptide(L)'
;LYFLYFLTVPDPVTNLKVTVPEHNVIHVKCDHSKNSKGPENKCRVRLITGGVIVDKTDTPNSNLEFRDLSYSTTYTVKVCVILLFSFTRIFQIHSSYNDKAVIGFLIFLIILTSVALLLVVYKIYILKLSFHLQYRNDEDNLMPVEPIVAEVLLETYKRKLADEGRLFLAEFQSIPRIFSRYTVKEAKKPCNVPKNRYVDILPYDYNRVQLTSGNGEAGCDYINASFIDGYKEAKKYIAAQGPKDETVSDFWRMVWEQQSSIIVMVTRCEEGNRVKCAQYWPSPERETEIFEEFIVKLNSEDHCPDYTIRHLSLTNKREKNSEREVTHIQFMSWPDHGVPGEPHLLLKLRRRVNAFKNFFSGPIVVHCSAGVGRTGTYIGIDAMMEGLEAEGRVDIYGYVVRLRRQRCLMVQVEAQYILIHQALLEHNQFGETEITLSELHSTMNTLKQKNSDNEPTLMEEEYERLPVYKNWRTFNTGITEENKKKNRTSSVIPYDYNRVLLKIDEGRSHESDPDEDEEEESSDEEDEESTKYINASHLDGYWGPRAFIAAQTPLPDTMADFWLMLYQKKVSTIVMLSDISEGDTESDSVYWDKDKKIFGDLEVEVASTDITPTFITRNLLVRHVKRKDSRSVKQFQFLKWGNKELPENPQDLTDMIKELKNSCGSKPQNMVVHCNDGSSRTGIFCALCTLLDSAKTEKLVDVFQVVKTLRKERQEMVSSLEQYQFLYDALEGVFPVQNGEVKAVQASAADSVQIVNETKAAEQPAEEKAEQPASAASTTSNDQQAPAESTPLVADAGKEDKKEGSDKESSTPTETSPLEDTSNGPTVTVEV
;
A
#
# COMPACT_ATOMS: atom_id res chain seq x y z
N LEU A 1 38.12 -94.65 41.37
CA LEU A 1 39.21 -93.98 40.62
C LEU A 1 38.85 -94.00 39.14
N TYR A 2 39.12 -92.96 38.34
CA TYR A 2 39.29 -91.53 38.67
C TYR A 2 39.11 -90.74 37.36
N PHE A 3 38.14 -89.82 37.33
CA PHE A 3 38.07 -88.52 36.62
C PHE A 3 38.72 -88.26 35.23
N LEU A 4 38.01 -87.46 34.41
CA LEU A 4 38.35 -86.95 33.05
C LEU A 4 38.44 -88.02 31.95
N TYR A 5 37.62 -87.96 30.89
CA TYR A 5 37.87 -87.06 29.75
C TYR A 5 36.59 -86.64 28.99
N PHE A 6 36.43 -85.32 28.81
CA PHE A 6 35.71 -84.56 27.77
C PHE A 6 34.45 -85.09 27.08
N LEU A 7 33.33 -84.41 27.37
CA LEU A 7 32.54 -83.61 26.41
C LEU A 7 32.68 -83.97 24.91
N THR A 8 31.72 -84.72 24.38
CA THR A 8 31.27 -84.54 22.98
C THR A 8 30.10 -83.55 22.96
N VAL A 9 30.42 -82.28 22.67
CA VAL A 9 29.40 -81.29 22.31
C VAL A 9 28.71 -81.77 21.02
N PRO A 10 27.37 -81.85 20.94
CA PRO A 10 26.71 -82.18 19.68
C PRO A 10 27.00 -81.09 18.64
N ASP A 11 27.27 -81.48 17.39
CA ASP A 11 27.70 -80.54 16.35
C ASP A 11 26.78 -79.30 16.29
N PRO A 12 27.33 -78.07 16.31
CA PRO A 12 26.52 -76.87 16.18
C PRO A 12 25.80 -76.89 14.83
N VAL A 13 24.50 -76.55 14.82
CA VAL A 13 23.63 -76.62 13.64
C VAL A 13 24.29 -75.99 12.41
N THR A 14 24.79 -76.84 11.50
CA THR A 14 25.75 -76.45 10.46
C THR A 14 25.11 -75.70 9.29
N ASN A 15 23.79 -75.82 9.13
CA ASN A 15 23.01 -75.18 8.06
C ASN A 15 21.78 -74.45 8.63
N LEU A 16 22.02 -73.39 9.40
CA LEU A 16 21.02 -72.36 9.70
C LEU A 16 21.19 -71.21 8.70
N LYS A 17 20.21 -71.02 7.80
CA LYS A 17 20.22 -69.96 6.79
C LYS A 17 18.98 -69.09 6.91
N VAL A 18 19.16 -67.78 6.92
CA VAL A 18 18.07 -66.80 6.81
C VAL A 18 18.22 -66.04 5.50
N THR A 19 17.10 -65.79 4.82
CA THR A 19 17.03 -65.16 3.50
C THR A 19 15.80 -64.27 3.38
N VAL A 20 15.90 -63.21 2.58
CA VAL A 20 14.79 -62.35 2.16
C VAL A 20 14.46 -62.71 0.71
N PRO A 21 13.50 -63.62 0.43
CA PRO A 21 13.15 -64.00 -0.95
C PRO A 21 12.33 -62.91 -1.67
N GLU A 22 11.57 -62.12 -0.92
CA GLU A 22 10.74 -61.01 -1.42
C GLU A 22 10.87 -59.82 -0.46
N HIS A 23 10.64 -58.60 -0.97
CA HIS A 23 10.89 -57.33 -0.29
C HIS A 23 10.32 -57.22 1.15
N ASN A 24 9.20 -57.91 1.42
CA ASN A 24 8.48 -57.96 2.70
C ASN A 24 8.38 -59.37 3.33
N VAL A 25 9.29 -60.29 2.97
CA VAL A 25 9.26 -61.69 3.45
C VAL A 25 10.61 -62.09 4.03
N ILE A 26 10.60 -62.71 5.22
CA ILE A 26 11.79 -63.31 5.85
C ILE A 26 11.59 -64.82 5.98
N HIS A 27 12.51 -65.60 5.40
CA HIS A 27 12.50 -67.06 5.42
C HIS A 27 13.72 -67.63 6.17
N VAL A 28 13.47 -68.48 7.16
CA VAL A 28 14.46 -69.14 8.03
C VAL A 28 14.44 -70.65 7.79
N LYS A 29 15.58 -71.24 7.42
CA LYS A 29 15.76 -72.68 7.21
C LYS A 29 16.74 -73.26 8.24
N CYS A 30 16.35 -74.33 8.91
CA CYS A 30 17.13 -74.97 9.99
C CYS A 30 17.27 -76.48 9.75
N ASP A 31 18.37 -76.90 9.13
CA ASP A 31 18.66 -78.32 8.85
C ASP A 31 19.46 -78.99 9.97
N HIS A 32 19.03 -80.16 10.44
CA HIS A 32 19.71 -80.93 11.49
C HIS A 32 20.54 -82.11 10.95
N SER A 33 21.66 -82.42 11.59
CA SER A 33 22.45 -83.63 11.30
C SER A 33 21.76 -84.89 11.86
N LYS A 34 21.89 -86.02 11.14
CA LYS A 34 21.06 -87.22 11.35
C LYS A 34 21.36 -88.04 12.61
N ASN A 35 22.32 -87.63 13.46
CA ASN A 35 22.81 -88.42 14.61
C ASN A 35 22.54 -87.76 15.98
N SER A 36 21.38 -87.11 16.16
CA SER A 36 20.96 -86.55 17.46
C SER A 36 19.97 -87.47 18.19
N LYS A 37 20.39 -88.07 19.31
CA LYS A 37 19.52 -88.83 20.23
C LYS A 37 19.19 -87.97 21.47
N GLY A 38 18.05 -87.29 21.44
CA GLY A 38 17.50 -86.53 22.57
C GLY A 38 15.96 -86.53 22.55
N PRO A 39 15.27 -86.24 23.67
CA PRO A 39 13.83 -86.52 23.80
C PRO A 39 12.91 -85.59 22.99
N GLU A 40 13.29 -84.31 22.83
CA GLU A 40 12.57 -83.36 21.98
C GLU A 40 13.56 -82.47 21.22
N ASN A 41 13.52 -82.51 19.87
CA ASN A 41 14.23 -81.57 19.01
C ASN A 41 13.24 -80.51 18.51
N LYS A 42 13.35 -79.26 18.97
CA LYS A 42 12.46 -78.15 18.57
C LYS A 42 13.26 -76.89 18.23
N CYS A 43 12.89 -76.20 17.16
CA CYS A 43 13.46 -74.92 16.74
C CYS A 43 12.43 -73.80 16.94
N ARG A 44 12.80 -72.74 17.66
CA ARG A 44 11.96 -71.56 17.92
C ARG A 44 12.58 -70.33 17.28
N VAL A 45 11.87 -69.74 16.33
CA VAL A 45 12.26 -68.51 15.64
C VAL A 45 11.39 -67.36 16.14
N ARG A 46 12.06 -66.31 16.64
CA ARG A 46 11.45 -65.11 17.17
C ARG A 46 11.81 -63.91 16.29
N LEU A 47 10.83 -63.29 15.67
CA LEU A 47 10.98 -62.02 14.96
C LEU A 47 10.67 -60.86 15.91
N ILE A 48 11.51 -59.81 15.92
CA ILE A 48 11.35 -58.64 16.81
C ILE A 48 11.56 -57.34 16.03
N THR A 49 10.59 -56.42 16.12
CA THR A 49 10.63 -55.05 15.57
C THR A 49 9.71 -54.15 16.38
N GLY A 50 10.15 -52.93 16.72
CA GLY A 50 9.30 -51.90 17.36
C GLY A 50 8.63 -52.32 18.68
N GLY A 51 9.21 -53.27 19.41
CA GLY A 51 8.61 -53.87 20.61
C GLY A 51 7.63 -55.03 20.33
N VAL A 52 7.15 -55.20 19.10
CA VAL A 52 6.36 -56.34 18.66
C VAL A 52 7.25 -57.59 18.54
N ILE A 53 6.75 -58.71 19.04
CA ILE A 53 7.45 -60.01 19.05
C ILE A 53 6.54 -61.07 18.42
N VAL A 54 6.99 -61.70 17.33
CA VAL A 54 6.27 -62.81 16.67
C VAL A 54 7.10 -64.09 16.80
N ASP A 55 6.58 -65.07 17.53
CA ASP A 55 7.20 -66.39 17.68
C ASP A 55 6.58 -67.42 16.72
N LYS A 56 7.43 -68.22 16.07
CA LYS A 56 7.05 -69.49 15.43
C LYS A 56 7.96 -70.60 15.97
N THR A 57 7.40 -71.79 16.23
CA THR A 57 8.13 -72.96 16.75
C THR A 57 7.72 -74.19 15.97
N ASP A 58 8.69 -75.01 15.56
CA ASP A 58 8.44 -76.22 14.77
C ASP A 58 9.47 -77.35 15.05
N THR A 59 9.13 -78.52 14.53
CA THR A 59 9.84 -79.80 14.49
C THR A 59 11.08 -79.75 13.55
N PRO A 60 12.01 -80.72 13.61
CA PRO A 60 13.31 -80.58 12.96
C PRO A 60 13.24 -80.71 11.44
N ASN A 61 14.07 -79.90 10.74
CA ASN A 61 14.08 -79.68 9.28
C ASN A 61 12.91 -78.80 8.75
N SER A 62 12.42 -77.89 9.58
CA SER A 62 11.39 -76.89 9.24
C SER A 62 11.92 -75.71 8.41
N ASN A 63 11.11 -75.28 7.43
CA ASN A 63 11.20 -73.99 6.75
C ASN A 63 10.19 -73.03 7.40
N LEU A 64 10.64 -71.95 8.03
CA LEU A 64 9.78 -70.99 8.73
C LEU A 64 9.79 -69.63 8.02
N GLU A 65 8.60 -69.19 7.61
CA GLU A 65 8.40 -67.97 6.82
C GLU A 65 7.58 -66.92 7.58
N PHE A 66 7.98 -65.66 7.47
CA PHE A 66 7.27 -64.47 7.95
C PHE A 66 6.95 -63.60 6.73
N ARG A 67 5.67 -63.45 6.41
CA ARG A 67 5.16 -62.63 5.30
C ARG A 67 4.61 -61.30 5.84
N ASP A 68 4.21 -60.42 4.92
CA ASP A 68 3.45 -59.19 5.19
C ASP A 68 4.15 -58.24 6.16
N LEU A 69 5.50 -58.22 6.10
CA LEU A 69 6.34 -57.33 6.89
C LEU A 69 6.27 -55.88 6.35
N SER A 70 6.45 -54.91 7.24
CA SER A 70 6.59 -53.51 6.85
C SER A 70 7.82 -53.34 5.95
N TYR A 71 7.67 -52.60 4.85
CA TYR A 71 8.79 -52.22 3.98
C TYR A 71 9.77 -51.26 4.70
N SER A 72 10.99 -51.13 4.18
CA SER A 72 12.04 -50.22 4.69
C SER A 72 12.32 -50.33 6.20
N THR A 73 12.15 -51.51 6.79
CA THR A 73 12.15 -51.73 8.25
C THR A 73 13.21 -52.76 8.66
N THR A 74 13.91 -52.52 9.77
CA THR A 74 14.88 -53.47 10.33
C THR A 74 14.20 -54.44 11.31
N TYR A 75 14.39 -55.73 11.04
CA TYR A 75 13.91 -56.86 11.82
C TYR A 75 15.06 -57.60 12.50
N THR A 76 14.87 -57.94 13.79
CA THR A 76 15.81 -58.79 14.53
C THR A 76 15.26 -60.20 14.66
N VAL A 77 15.87 -61.15 13.95
CA VAL A 77 15.53 -62.58 14.00
C VAL A 77 16.38 -63.26 15.07
N LYS A 78 15.77 -63.77 16.14
CA LYS A 78 16.44 -64.63 17.13
C LYS A 78 16.01 -66.08 16.90
N VAL A 79 16.96 -66.95 16.58
CA VAL A 79 16.73 -68.39 16.37
C VAL A 79 17.29 -69.14 17.58
N CYS A 80 16.42 -69.79 18.34
CA CYS A 80 16.79 -70.62 19.48
C CYS A 80 16.53 -72.10 19.15
N VAL A 81 17.58 -72.92 19.21
CA VAL A 81 17.51 -74.37 19.04
C VAL A 81 17.62 -75.00 20.42
N ILE A 82 16.63 -75.82 20.77
CA ILE A 82 16.54 -76.47 22.09
C ILE A 82 17.02 -77.91 21.96
N LEU A 83 18.10 -78.23 22.67
CA LEU A 83 18.62 -79.57 22.94
C LEU A 83 18.80 -79.71 24.47
N LEU A 84 19.58 -80.70 24.94
CA LEU A 84 20.02 -80.81 26.35
C LEU A 84 20.72 -79.54 26.87
N PHE A 85 21.25 -78.71 25.97
CA PHE A 85 21.56 -77.30 26.22
C PHE A 85 20.94 -76.46 25.09
N SER A 86 20.42 -75.27 25.39
CA SER A 86 19.81 -74.37 24.42
C SER A 86 20.83 -73.40 23.81
N PHE A 87 20.79 -73.22 22.50
CA PHE A 87 21.68 -72.32 21.77
C PHE A 87 20.88 -71.29 20.95
N THR A 88 21.27 -70.02 21.00
CA THR A 88 20.59 -68.93 20.29
C THR A 88 21.54 -68.19 19.36
N ARG A 89 21.13 -67.97 18.10
CA ARG A 89 21.73 -66.97 17.19
C ARG A 89 20.79 -65.80 16.97
N ILE A 90 21.37 -64.66 16.63
CA ILE A 90 20.67 -63.41 16.32
C ILE A 90 21.13 -62.94 14.94
N PHE A 91 20.19 -62.51 14.10
CA PHE A 91 20.43 -61.88 12.81
C PHE A 91 19.64 -60.57 12.75
N GLN A 92 20.20 -59.53 12.14
CA GLN A 92 19.45 -58.34 11.73
C GLN A 92 19.25 -58.36 10.22
N ILE A 93 18.06 -58.00 9.79
CA ILE A 93 17.61 -58.10 8.39
C ILE A 93 16.76 -56.89 8.07
N HIS A 94 17.00 -56.25 6.94
CA HIS A 94 16.24 -55.08 6.47
C HIS A 94 15.26 -55.53 5.38
N SER A 95 13.99 -55.14 5.47
CA SER A 95 13.08 -55.16 4.32
C SER A 95 13.39 -53.98 3.40
N SER A 96 13.37 -54.19 2.09
CA SER A 96 13.55 -53.13 1.10
C SER A 96 12.24 -52.33 0.90
N TYR A 97 12.25 -51.32 0.03
CA TYR A 97 11.02 -50.57 -0.33
C TYR A 97 10.22 -51.30 -1.42
N ASN A 98 8.97 -50.87 -1.64
CA ASN A 98 8.10 -51.45 -2.68
C ASN A 98 8.39 -50.81 -4.06
N ASP A 99 9.28 -51.44 -4.82
CA ASP A 99 9.69 -51.07 -6.18
C ASP A 99 8.50 -50.89 -7.13
N LYS A 100 7.55 -51.83 -7.13
CA LYS A 100 6.36 -51.83 -7.98
C LYS A 100 5.43 -50.63 -7.72
N ALA A 101 5.29 -50.22 -6.46
CA ALA A 101 4.50 -49.04 -6.11
C ALA A 101 5.13 -47.75 -6.64
N VAL A 102 6.46 -47.60 -6.52
CA VAL A 102 7.21 -46.44 -7.05
C VAL A 102 7.11 -46.38 -8.58
N ILE A 103 7.24 -47.51 -9.27
CA ILE A 103 7.07 -47.61 -10.73
C ILE A 103 5.63 -47.23 -11.14
N GLY A 104 4.62 -47.70 -10.41
CA GLY A 104 3.21 -47.34 -10.66
C GLY A 104 2.94 -45.84 -10.52
N PHE A 105 3.51 -45.20 -9.49
CA PHE A 105 3.40 -43.76 -9.27
C PHE A 105 4.10 -42.96 -10.39
N LEU A 106 5.29 -43.37 -10.82
CA LEU A 106 6.00 -42.78 -11.96
C LEU A 106 5.19 -42.87 -13.27
N ILE A 107 4.58 -44.03 -13.55
CA ILE A 107 3.73 -44.21 -14.75
C ILE A 107 2.50 -43.29 -14.68
N PHE A 108 1.84 -43.20 -13.52
CA PHE A 108 0.71 -42.28 -13.32
C PHE A 108 1.11 -40.82 -13.56
N LEU A 109 2.24 -40.38 -13.03
CA LEU A 109 2.73 -39.00 -13.18
C LEU A 109 3.13 -38.68 -14.63
N ILE A 110 3.72 -39.64 -15.34
CA ILE A 110 4.00 -39.53 -16.79
C ILE A 110 2.70 -39.42 -17.60
N ILE A 111 1.66 -40.20 -17.27
CA ILE A 111 0.36 -40.11 -17.95
C ILE A 111 -0.31 -38.76 -17.66
N LEU A 112 -0.31 -38.31 -16.41
CA LEU A 112 -0.93 -37.04 -16.00
C LEU A 112 -0.27 -35.84 -16.69
N THR A 113 1.07 -35.78 -16.68
CA THR A 113 1.84 -34.72 -17.38
C THR A 113 1.67 -34.80 -18.90
N SER A 114 1.62 -36.01 -19.48
CA SER A 114 1.34 -36.18 -20.91
C SER A 114 -0.04 -35.68 -21.30
N VAL A 115 -1.09 -35.97 -20.51
CA VAL A 115 -2.45 -35.49 -20.75
C VAL A 115 -2.54 -33.97 -20.59
N ALA A 116 -1.92 -33.40 -19.56
CA ALA A 116 -1.86 -31.95 -19.38
C ALA A 116 -1.16 -31.26 -20.57
N LEU A 117 -0.05 -31.80 -21.04
CA LEU A 117 0.67 -31.27 -22.21
C LEU A 117 -0.15 -31.45 -23.50
N LEU A 118 -0.91 -32.54 -23.64
CA LEU A 118 -1.86 -32.73 -24.76
C LEU A 118 -2.99 -31.69 -24.72
N LEU A 119 -3.52 -31.35 -23.53
CA LEU A 119 -4.52 -30.29 -23.35
C LEU A 119 -3.95 -28.90 -23.67
N VAL A 120 -2.70 -28.62 -23.30
CA VAL A 120 -1.99 -27.38 -23.67
C VAL A 120 -1.77 -27.30 -25.18
N VAL A 121 -1.28 -28.37 -25.82
CA VAL A 121 -1.11 -28.44 -27.28
C VAL A 121 -2.46 -28.35 -28.00
N TYR A 122 -3.52 -28.94 -27.45
CA TYR A 122 -4.89 -28.80 -27.97
C TYR A 122 -5.41 -27.36 -27.84
N LYS A 123 -5.19 -26.66 -26.71
CA LYS A 123 -5.51 -25.22 -26.60
C LYS A 123 -4.69 -24.38 -27.59
N ILE A 124 -3.41 -24.68 -27.80
CA ILE A 124 -2.56 -24.00 -28.81
C ILE A 124 -3.06 -24.29 -30.23
N TYR A 125 -3.52 -25.50 -30.51
CA TYR A 125 -4.15 -25.86 -31.80
C TYR A 125 -5.48 -25.13 -32.00
N ILE A 126 -6.35 -25.10 -31.00
CA ILE A 126 -7.61 -24.33 -31.01
C ILE A 126 -7.32 -22.83 -31.20
N LEU A 127 -6.32 -22.27 -30.53
CA LEU A 127 -5.88 -20.88 -30.71
C LEU A 127 -5.38 -20.62 -32.14
N LYS A 128 -4.56 -21.51 -32.71
CA LYS A 128 -4.09 -21.39 -34.10
C LYS A 128 -5.21 -21.57 -35.12
N LEU A 129 -6.15 -22.49 -34.88
CA LEU A 129 -7.31 -22.72 -35.73
C LEU A 129 -8.28 -21.54 -35.68
N SER A 130 -8.54 -21.00 -34.48
CA SER A 130 -9.29 -19.76 -34.26
C SER A 130 -8.62 -18.59 -34.99
N PHE A 131 -7.32 -18.38 -34.82
CA PHE A 131 -6.54 -17.35 -35.54
C PHE A 131 -6.59 -17.50 -37.06
N HIS A 132 -6.75 -18.72 -37.59
CA HIS A 132 -6.94 -18.95 -39.03
C HIS A 132 -8.39 -18.68 -39.50
N LEU A 133 -9.38 -18.93 -38.63
CA LEU A 133 -10.79 -18.57 -38.84
C LEU A 133 -11.07 -17.08 -38.63
N GLN A 134 -10.25 -16.38 -37.84
CA GLN A 134 -10.30 -14.94 -37.53
C GLN A 134 -9.89 -14.04 -38.72
N TYR A 135 -9.53 -14.63 -39.87
CA TYR A 135 -9.56 -13.92 -41.16
C TYR A 135 -11.00 -13.69 -41.69
N ARG A 136 -12.04 -14.18 -40.99
CA ARG A 136 -13.38 -13.60 -41.06
C ARG A 136 -13.38 -12.30 -40.27
N ASN A 137 -13.75 -11.20 -40.92
CA ASN A 137 -14.03 -9.86 -40.38
C ASN A 137 -13.84 -9.72 -38.86
N ASP A 138 -12.82 -8.97 -38.44
CA ASP A 138 -12.64 -8.61 -37.01
C ASP A 138 -13.90 -7.97 -36.41
N GLU A 139 -14.64 -7.21 -37.22
CA GLU A 139 -15.89 -6.54 -36.85
C GLU A 139 -17.06 -7.51 -36.56
N ASP A 140 -17.09 -8.71 -37.18
CA ASP A 140 -18.17 -9.69 -37.00
C ASP A 140 -18.13 -10.36 -35.60
N ASN A 141 -17.03 -10.20 -34.86
CA ASN A 141 -16.85 -10.72 -33.50
C ASN A 141 -17.32 -9.75 -32.41
N LEU A 142 -17.65 -8.51 -32.77
CA LEU A 142 -18.05 -7.47 -31.81
C LEU A 142 -19.46 -7.73 -31.25
N MET A 143 -19.62 -7.54 -29.95
CA MET A 143 -20.91 -7.64 -29.28
C MET A 143 -21.69 -6.31 -29.41
N PRO A 144 -23.02 -6.36 -29.63
CA PRO A 144 -23.89 -5.19 -29.55
C PRO A 144 -24.13 -4.84 -28.07
N VAL A 145 -23.14 -4.22 -27.42
CA VAL A 145 -23.26 -3.69 -26.06
C VAL A 145 -23.91 -2.31 -26.13
N GLU A 146 -25.01 -2.11 -25.40
CA GLU A 146 -25.68 -0.80 -25.34
C GLU A 146 -24.98 0.14 -24.35
N PRO A 147 -24.94 1.46 -24.63
CA PRO A 147 -24.42 2.46 -23.69
C PRO A 147 -25.19 2.44 -22.36
N ILE A 148 -24.46 2.53 -21.24
CA ILE A 148 -25.01 2.42 -19.88
C ILE A 148 -25.34 3.82 -19.37
N VAL A 149 -26.58 4.06 -18.92
CA VAL A 149 -27.02 5.33 -18.32
C VAL A 149 -26.62 5.38 -16.83
N ALA A 150 -26.38 6.57 -16.30
CA ALA A 150 -25.87 6.83 -14.96
C ALA A 150 -26.62 6.11 -13.83
N GLU A 151 -27.96 6.10 -13.87
CA GLU A 151 -28.82 5.56 -12.81
C GLU A 151 -28.71 4.03 -12.72
N VAL A 152 -28.45 3.36 -13.85
CA VAL A 152 -28.34 1.89 -13.94
C VAL A 152 -26.89 1.40 -13.95
N LEU A 153 -25.90 2.29 -13.76
CA LEU A 153 -24.48 1.96 -13.79
C LEU A 153 -24.08 1.01 -12.65
N LEU A 154 -24.55 1.25 -11.42
CA LEU A 154 -24.28 0.40 -10.25
C LEU A 154 -24.88 -1.01 -10.40
N GLU A 155 -26.13 -1.11 -10.86
CA GLU A 155 -26.78 -2.41 -11.08
C GLU A 155 -26.10 -3.17 -12.22
N THR A 156 -25.79 -2.48 -13.32
CA THR A 156 -25.09 -3.08 -14.47
C THR A 156 -23.68 -3.54 -14.10
N TYR A 157 -22.94 -2.79 -13.29
CA TYR A 157 -21.64 -3.22 -12.76
C TYR A 157 -21.78 -4.49 -11.91
N LYS A 158 -22.71 -4.50 -10.93
CA LYS A 158 -22.97 -5.68 -10.09
C LYS A 158 -23.38 -6.91 -10.92
N ARG A 159 -24.25 -6.72 -11.92
CA ARG A 159 -24.69 -7.78 -12.85
C ARG A 159 -23.53 -8.32 -13.69
N LYS A 160 -22.60 -7.48 -14.14
CA LYS A 160 -21.43 -7.90 -14.93
C LYS A 160 -20.33 -8.56 -14.08
N LEU A 161 -20.20 -8.17 -12.80
CA LEU A 161 -19.23 -8.73 -11.84
C LEU A 161 -19.65 -10.09 -11.27
N ALA A 162 -20.95 -10.41 -11.30
CA ALA A 162 -21.48 -11.71 -10.90
C ALA A 162 -20.87 -12.86 -11.71
N ASP A 163 -20.93 -14.09 -11.17
CA ASP A 163 -20.36 -15.31 -11.75
C ASP A 163 -18.89 -15.14 -12.16
N GLU A 164 -18.04 -14.73 -11.20
CA GLU A 164 -16.59 -14.51 -11.38
C GLU A 164 -16.24 -13.49 -12.49
N GLY A 165 -17.09 -12.47 -12.69
CA GLY A 165 -16.88 -11.45 -13.73
C GLY A 165 -17.12 -11.94 -15.16
N ARG A 166 -17.71 -13.13 -15.35
CA ARG A 166 -17.89 -13.82 -16.64
C ARG A 166 -18.47 -12.95 -17.77
N LEU A 167 -19.29 -11.93 -17.47
CA LEU A 167 -19.81 -11.00 -18.47
C LEU A 167 -18.79 -9.92 -18.88
N PHE A 168 -17.98 -9.40 -17.95
CA PHE A 168 -16.83 -8.56 -18.29
C PHE A 168 -15.82 -9.34 -19.14
N LEU A 169 -15.55 -10.59 -18.78
CA LEU A 169 -14.66 -11.47 -19.54
C LEU A 169 -15.15 -11.67 -20.99
N ALA A 170 -16.45 -11.93 -21.16
CA ALA A 170 -17.07 -12.11 -22.48
C ALA A 170 -16.99 -10.85 -23.34
N GLU A 171 -17.35 -9.68 -22.78
CA GLU A 171 -17.19 -8.39 -23.46
C GLU A 171 -15.73 -8.14 -23.85
N PHE A 172 -14.81 -8.22 -22.90
CA PHE A 172 -13.39 -7.93 -23.12
C PHE A 172 -12.73 -8.87 -24.15
N GLN A 173 -13.13 -10.15 -24.19
CA GLN A 173 -12.65 -11.12 -25.17
C GLN A 173 -13.26 -10.93 -26.57
N SER A 174 -14.48 -10.38 -26.69
CA SER A 174 -15.11 -10.10 -27.99
C SER A 174 -14.40 -8.98 -28.76
N ILE A 175 -13.76 -8.03 -28.06
CA ILE A 175 -13.02 -6.94 -28.68
C ILE A 175 -11.71 -7.51 -29.29
N PRO A 176 -11.48 -7.38 -30.61
CA PRO A 176 -10.23 -7.81 -31.25
C PRO A 176 -9.00 -7.21 -30.56
N ARG A 177 -7.92 -7.98 -30.44
CA ARG A 177 -6.66 -7.50 -29.86
C ARG A 177 -5.92 -6.57 -30.82
N ILE A 178 -6.02 -6.85 -32.12
CA ILE A 178 -5.46 -6.07 -33.24
C ILE A 178 -6.49 -6.16 -34.37
N PHE A 179 -6.93 -5.03 -34.92
CA PHE A 179 -7.75 -5.03 -36.13
C PHE A 179 -6.86 -5.22 -37.37
N SER A 180 -7.05 -6.33 -38.09
CA SER A 180 -6.19 -6.76 -39.21
C SER A 180 -6.20 -5.82 -40.42
N ARG A 181 -7.27 -5.04 -40.57
CA ARG A 181 -7.45 -4.06 -41.66
C ARG A 181 -6.48 -2.87 -41.62
N TYR A 182 -5.85 -2.58 -40.48
CA TYR A 182 -4.91 -1.47 -40.35
C TYR A 182 -3.45 -1.95 -40.48
N THR A 183 -2.69 -1.34 -41.38
CA THR A 183 -1.31 -1.75 -41.65
C THR A 183 -0.33 -1.18 -40.63
N VAL A 184 0.81 -1.86 -40.46
CA VAL A 184 1.93 -1.49 -39.57
C VAL A 184 3.27 -1.58 -40.33
N LYS A 185 3.26 -1.21 -41.61
CA LYS A 185 4.41 -1.33 -42.54
C LYS A 185 5.57 -0.44 -42.12
N GLU A 186 5.26 0.77 -41.66
CA GLU A 186 6.26 1.77 -41.27
C GLU A 186 7.01 1.31 -40.02
N ALA A 187 6.28 0.81 -39.02
CA ALA A 187 6.82 0.27 -37.77
C ALA A 187 7.70 -0.99 -37.96
N LYS A 188 7.53 -1.70 -39.09
CA LYS A 188 8.28 -2.92 -39.45
C LYS A 188 9.44 -2.68 -40.40
N LYS A 189 9.74 -1.44 -40.80
CA LYS A 189 10.96 -1.12 -41.57
C LYS A 189 12.22 -1.48 -40.74
N PRO A 190 13.30 -2.05 -41.33
CA PRO A 190 14.49 -2.45 -40.58
C PRO A 190 15.14 -1.33 -39.74
N CYS A 191 15.09 -0.08 -40.20
CA CYS A 191 15.57 1.08 -39.45
C CYS A 191 14.67 1.49 -38.25
N ASN A 192 13.39 1.10 -38.28
CA ASN A 192 12.40 1.46 -37.27
C ASN A 192 12.21 0.36 -36.20
N VAL A 193 12.56 -0.89 -36.52
CA VAL A 193 12.48 -2.02 -35.57
C VAL A 193 13.24 -1.76 -34.25
N PRO A 194 14.50 -1.23 -34.24
CA PRO A 194 15.22 -0.92 -33.00
C PRO A 194 14.60 0.19 -32.15
N LYS A 195 13.75 1.04 -32.74
CA LYS A 195 13.02 2.11 -32.04
C LYS A 195 11.80 1.58 -31.27
N ASN A 196 11.37 0.34 -31.50
CA ASN A 196 10.23 -0.26 -30.78
C ASN A 196 10.69 -0.95 -29.49
N ARG A 197 10.03 -0.67 -28.35
CA ARG A 197 10.28 -1.36 -27.07
C ARG A 197 9.75 -2.80 -27.07
N TYR A 198 8.71 -3.08 -27.86
CA TYR A 198 8.12 -4.41 -28.02
C TYR A 198 7.84 -4.69 -29.51
N VAL A 199 8.10 -5.92 -29.97
CA VAL A 199 8.01 -6.31 -31.39
C VAL A 199 6.57 -6.49 -31.90
N ASP A 200 5.62 -6.65 -30.98
CA ASP A 200 4.19 -6.88 -31.22
C ASP A 200 3.32 -5.64 -30.95
N ILE A 201 3.84 -4.63 -30.24
CA ILE A 201 3.14 -3.36 -29.94
C ILE A 201 3.61 -2.28 -30.92
N LEU A 202 2.90 -2.14 -32.04
CA LEU A 202 3.27 -1.28 -33.16
C LEU A 202 2.14 -0.29 -33.51
N PRO A 203 2.45 0.99 -33.81
CA PRO A 203 1.44 1.96 -34.22
C PRO A 203 0.92 1.63 -35.63
N TYR A 204 -0.37 1.91 -35.87
CA TYR A 204 -0.94 1.78 -37.20
C TYR A 204 -0.47 2.91 -38.13
N ASP A 205 -0.21 2.58 -39.40
CA ASP A 205 0.40 3.50 -40.37
C ASP A 205 -0.46 4.77 -40.62
N TYR A 206 -1.78 4.69 -40.40
CA TYR A 206 -2.73 5.75 -40.77
C TYR A 206 -2.86 6.89 -39.74
N ASN A 207 -2.49 6.65 -38.48
CA ASN A 207 -2.57 7.61 -37.38
C ASN A 207 -1.35 7.57 -36.45
N ARG A 208 -0.25 6.93 -36.87
CA ARG A 208 1.04 7.10 -36.19
C ARG A 208 1.41 8.59 -36.13
N VAL A 209 2.10 8.99 -35.09
CA VAL A 209 2.76 10.30 -35.11
C VAL A 209 3.92 10.22 -36.13
N GLN A 210 4.07 11.27 -36.92
CA GLN A 210 5.14 11.40 -37.91
C GLN A 210 6.02 12.57 -37.47
N LEU A 211 7.33 12.34 -37.39
CA LEU A 211 8.31 13.38 -37.06
C LEU A 211 8.82 14.03 -38.34
N THR A 212 9.28 15.28 -38.24
CA THR A 212 9.90 16.01 -39.33
C THR A 212 11.29 15.44 -39.61
N SER A 213 11.56 15.10 -40.87
CA SER A 213 12.76 14.38 -41.30
C SER A 213 14.04 15.24 -41.25
N GLY A 214 14.56 15.51 -40.04
CA GLY A 214 15.59 16.52 -39.78
C GLY A 214 16.87 16.43 -40.63
N ASN A 215 17.26 15.23 -41.07
CA ASN A 215 18.47 14.98 -41.87
C ASN A 215 18.21 14.21 -43.19
N GLY A 216 16.97 13.74 -43.44
CA GLY A 216 16.66 12.85 -44.59
C GLY A 216 17.08 11.38 -44.43
N GLU A 217 17.54 10.97 -43.24
CA GLU A 217 17.95 9.59 -42.95
C GLU A 217 16.76 8.61 -42.87
N ALA A 218 16.98 7.34 -43.21
CA ALA A 218 15.90 6.36 -43.27
C ALA A 218 15.32 6.04 -41.87
N GLY A 219 14.08 6.48 -41.59
CA GLY A 219 13.40 6.25 -40.31
C GLY A 219 13.48 7.41 -39.30
N CYS A 220 14.01 8.58 -39.70
CA CYS A 220 13.98 9.77 -38.83
C CYS A 220 12.56 10.36 -38.63
N ASP A 221 11.61 9.96 -39.47
CA ASP A 221 10.19 10.33 -39.41
C ASP A 221 9.34 9.43 -38.47
N TYR A 222 9.94 8.39 -37.89
CA TYR A 222 9.24 7.36 -37.12
C TYR A 222 9.47 7.46 -35.62
N ILE A 223 8.36 7.45 -34.87
CA ILE A 223 8.29 7.16 -33.44
C ILE A 223 7.16 6.16 -33.18
N ASN A 224 7.28 5.31 -32.15
CA ASN A 224 6.21 4.41 -31.73
C ASN A 224 5.17 5.15 -30.87
N ALA A 225 4.35 5.95 -31.54
CA ALA A 225 3.23 6.69 -30.96
C ALA A 225 2.06 6.80 -31.94
N SER A 226 0.85 6.99 -31.43
CA SER A 226 -0.38 7.08 -32.22
C SER A 226 -1.28 8.21 -31.71
N PHE A 227 -1.87 8.99 -32.61
CA PHE A 227 -2.94 9.92 -32.24
C PHE A 227 -4.20 9.14 -31.84
N ILE A 228 -4.76 9.49 -30.69
CA ILE A 228 -5.97 8.92 -30.11
C ILE A 228 -6.99 10.04 -29.92
N ASP A 229 -8.25 9.77 -30.23
CA ASP A 229 -9.33 10.74 -30.01
C ASP A 229 -9.73 10.79 -28.52
N GLY A 230 -10.33 11.89 -28.09
CA GLY A 230 -11.14 11.98 -26.88
C GLY A 230 -12.59 11.61 -27.14
N TYR A 231 -13.48 11.99 -26.21
CA TYR A 231 -14.90 11.74 -26.37
C TYR A 231 -15.47 12.46 -27.60
N LYS A 232 -15.35 13.80 -27.59
CA LYS A 232 -15.82 14.71 -28.65
C LYS A 232 -14.68 15.38 -29.44
N GLU A 233 -13.46 15.38 -28.92
CA GLU A 233 -12.28 15.98 -29.55
C GLU A 233 -11.48 14.96 -30.37
N ALA A 234 -11.19 15.25 -31.63
CA ALA A 234 -10.34 14.40 -32.47
C ALA A 234 -8.85 14.62 -32.16
N LYS A 235 -8.07 13.53 -32.06
CA LYS A 235 -6.63 13.56 -31.68
C LYS A 235 -6.28 14.19 -30.31
N LYS A 236 -7.20 14.27 -29.33
CA LYS A 236 -6.95 14.84 -27.98
C LYS A 236 -5.66 14.33 -27.31
N TYR A 237 -5.28 13.08 -27.56
CA TYR A 237 -4.09 12.48 -26.97
C TYR A 237 -3.12 11.91 -28.01
N ILE A 238 -1.86 11.75 -27.59
CA ILE A 238 -0.90 10.84 -28.20
C ILE A 238 -0.65 9.68 -27.24
N ALA A 239 -0.98 8.46 -27.65
CA ALA A 239 -0.57 7.24 -26.94
C ALA A 239 0.80 6.79 -27.45
N ALA A 240 1.83 6.96 -26.63
CA ALA A 240 3.23 6.63 -26.95
C ALA A 240 3.76 5.45 -26.12
N GLN A 241 4.74 4.72 -26.64
CA GLN A 241 5.57 3.87 -25.79
C GLN A 241 6.39 4.73 -24.82
N GLY A 242 6.82 4.17 -23.69
CA GLY A 242 7.85 4.78 -22.87
C GLY A 242 9.19 4.75 -23.61
N PRO A 243 9.86 5.90 -23.81
CA PRO A 243 11.07 5.96 -24.63
C PRO A 243 12.12 4.94 -24.17
N LYS A 244 12.83 4.38 -25.15
CA LYS A 244 14.14 3.75 -24.96
C LYS A 244 15.19 4.86 -25.00
N ASP A 245 16.38 4.59 -24.49
CA ASP A 245 17.49 5.55 -24.39
C ASP A 245 17.86 6.13 -25.78
N GLU A 246 17.88 5.29 -26.81
CA GLU A 246 18.14 5.65 -28.21
C GLU A 246 16.93 6.31 -28.90
N THR A 247 15.84 6.58 -28.18
CA THR A 247 14.63 7.26 -28.70
C THR A 247 14.19 8.47 -27.84
N VAL A 248 14.98 8.88 -26.84
CA VAL A 248 14.65 10.05 -25.99
C VAL A 248 14.61 11.34 -26.82
N SER A 249 15.55 11.51 -27.76
CA SER A 249 15.55 12.66 -28.70
C SER A 249 14.31 12.65 -29.61
N ASP A 250 13.95 11.51 -30.20
CA ASP A 250 12.72 11.37 -30.99
C ASP A 250 11.46 11.71 -30.17
N PHE A 251 11.43 11.35 -28.88
CA PHE A 251 10.31 11.65 -27.98
C PHE A 251 10.21 13.15 -27.67
N TRP A 252 11.33 13.83 -27.39
CA TRP A 252 11.32 15.29 -27.23
C TRP A 252 11.01 16.04 -28.53
N ARG A 253 11.45 15.51 -29.68
CA ARG A 253 11.05 16.02 -31.00
C ARG A 253 9.54 15.88 -31.21
N MET A 254 8.94 14.77 -30.78
CA MET A 254 7.48 14.58 -30.80
C MET A 254 6.76 15.65 -29.96
N VAL A 255 7.17 15.84 -28.70
CA VAL A 255 6.59 16.84 -27.79
C VAL A 255 6.70 18.25 -28.39
N TRP A 256 7.86 18.58 -28.98
CA TRP A 256 8.10 19.87 -29.63
C TRP A 256 7.25 20.09 -30.89
N GLU A 257 7.28 19.15 -31.84
CA GLU A 257 6.57 19.28 -33.12
C GLU A 257 5.05 19.28 -32.95
N GLN A 258 4.52 18.51 -31.99
CA GLN A 258 3.08 18.44 -31.72
C GLN A 258 2.61 19.52 -30.74
N GLN A 259 3.51 20.38 -30.23
CA GLN A 259 3.22 21.46 -29.28
C GLN A 259 2.59 20.97 -27.95
N SER A 260 2.84 19.73 -27.56
CA SER A 260 2.29 19.10 -26.36
C SER A 260 2.79 19.80 -25.09
N SER A 261 1.88 20.44 -24.35
CA SER A 261 2.20 21.14 -23.08
C SER A 261 2.14 20.22 -21.85
N ILE A 262 1.56 19.02 -21.99
CA ILE A 262 1.27 18.09 -20.88
C ILE A 262 1.74 16.68 -21.25
N ILE A 263 2.45 16.03 -20.32
CA ILE A 263 2.88 14.64 -20.41
C ILE A 263 2.36 13.87 -19.18
N VAL A 264 1.72 12.72 -19.40
CA VAL A 264 1.13 11.84 -18.39
C VAL A 264 1.81 10.47 -18.44
N MET A 265 2.71 10.23 -17.49
CA MET A 265 3.48 8.99 -17.36
C MET A 265 2.82 8.06 -16.32
N VAL A 266 2.14 7.01 -16.76
CA VAL A 266 1.49 6.03 -15.87
C VAL A 266 2.34 4.76 -15.70
N THR A 267 3.59 4.94 -15.26
CA THR A 267 4.58 3.87 -15.00
C THR A 267 5.76 4.42 -14.19
N ARG A 268 6.46 3.57 -13.45
CA ARG A 268 7.81 3.88 -12.94
C ARG A 268 8.85 3.58 -14.03
N CYS A 269 10.06 4.13 -13.94
CA CYS A 269 11.13 3.80 -14.92
C CYS A 269 11.49 2.31 -14.87
N GLU A 270 11.45 1.73 -13.68
CA GLU A 270 11.70 0.32 -13.38
C GLU A 270 10.64 -0.20 -12.40
N GLU A 271 10.16 -1.42 -12.65
CA GLU A 271 9.24 -2.15 -11.76
C GLU A 271 9.63 -3.64 -11.87
N GLY A 272 9.75 -4.36 -10.74
CA GLY A 272 10.13 -5.77 -10.73
C GLY A 272 11.52 -6.06 -11.33
N ASN A 273 12.51 -5.20 -11.06
CA ASN A 273 13.87 -5.25 -11.63
C ASN A 273 13.90 -5.34 -13.17
N ARG A 274 12.98 -4.60 -13.82
CA ARG A 274 12.86 -4.48 -15.28
C ARG A 274 12.57 -3.05 -15.70
N VAL A 275 13.46 -2.48 -16.49
CA VAL A 275 13.31 -1.16 -17.13
C VAL A 275 12.06 -1.10 -18.03
N LYS A 276 11.03 -0.40 -17.56
CA LYS A 276 9.76 -0.09 -18.26
C LYS A 276 9.91 1.12 -19.16
N CYS A 277 10.67 2.12 -18.73
CA CYS A 277 10.87 3.39 -19.43
C CYS A 277 12.29 3.90 -19.15
N ALA A 278 12.97 4.46 -20.15
CA ALA A 278 14.16 5.26 -19.90
C ALA A 278 13.75 6.55 -19.18
N GLN A 279 14.60 7.07 -18.30
CA GLN A 279 14.42 8.41 -17.76
C GLN A 279 14.75 9.43 -18.85
N TYR A 280 13.80 10.33 -19.14
CA TYR A 280 13.92 11.31 -20.24
C TYR A 280 13.85 12.77 -19.75
N TRP A 281 13.93 12.99 -18.44
CA TRP A 281 14.04 14.28 -17.78
C TRP A 281 15.31 14.30 -16.91
N PRO A 282 15.85 15.48 -16.55
CA PRO A 282 17.10 15.58 -15.81
C PRO A 282 17.11 14.77 -14.51
N SER A 283 18.27 14.20 -14.14
CA SER A 283 18.42 13.47 -12.88
C SER A 283 18.38 14.41 -11.66
N PRO A 284 18.10 13.90 -10.43
CA PRO A 284 18.00 14.74 -9.23
C PRO A 284 19.26 15.57 -8.92
N GLU A 285 20.41 15.16 -9.45
CA GLU A 285 21.70 15.86 -9.33
C GLU A 285 21.92 16.92 -10.42
N ARG A 286 20.95 17.15 -11.32
CA ARG A 286 21.06 17.99 -12.51
C ARG A 286 19.80 18.83 -12.74
N GLU A 287 19.91 20.14 -12.65
CA GLU A 287 18.83 21.05 -13.06
C GLU A 287 18.54 21.01 -14.58
N THR A 288 19.44 20.50 -15.42
CA THR A 288 19.30 20.52 -16.88
C THR A 288 20.03 19.36 -17.53
N GLU A 289 19.40 18.79 -18.56
CA GLU A 289 19.96 17.72 -19.38
C GLU A 289 19.75 17.99 -20.87
N ILE A 290 20.55 17.32 -21.71
CA ILE A 290 20.67 17.59 -23.14
C ILE A 290 20.45 16.30 -23.92
N PHE A 291 19.33 16.25 -24.64
CA PHE A 291 18.95 15.15 -25.51
C PHE A 291 19.10 15.60 -26.97
N GLU A 292 20.33 15.45 -27.50
CA GLU A 292 20.75 15.90 -28.83
C GLU A 292 20.51 17.39 -29.09
N GLU A 293 19.47 17.74 -29.86
CA GLU A 293 19.04 19.11 -30.14
C GLU A 293 18.20 19.73 -29.01
N PHE A 294 17.58 18.93 -28.16
CA PHE A 294 16.72 19.41 -27.08
C PHE A 294 17.50 19.64 -25.79
N ILE A 295 17.22 20.76 -25.14
CA ILE A 295 17.62 21.07 -23.77
C ILE A 295 16.37 20.99 -22.92
N VAL A 296 16.42 20.18 -21.86
CA VAL A 296 15.32 20.01 -20.90
C VAL A 296 15.84 20.46 -19.54
N LYS A 297 15.21 21.50 -18.99
CA LYS A 297 15.52 22.04 -17.66
C LYS A 297 14.38 21.70 -16.70
N LEU A 298 14.72 21.27 -15.49
CA LEU A 298 13.79 21.11 -14.38
C LEU A 298 13.65 22.45 -13.66
N ASN A 299 12.42 22.96 -13.53
CA ASN A 299 12.12 24.23 -12.87
C ASN A 299 11.60 24.01 -11.44
N SER A 300 10.74 23.01 -11.24
CA SER A 300 10.33 22.50 -9.93
C SER A 300 9.89 21.03 -10.03
N GLU A 301 9.94 20.34 -8.90
CA GLU A 301 9.45 18.97 -8.73
C GLU A 301 8.63 18.88 -7.45
N ASP A 302 7.36 18.53 -7.60
CA ASP A 302 6.36 18.48 -6.53
C ASP A 302 5.97 17.01 -6.27
N HIS A 303 6.55 16.43 -5.21
CA HIS A 303 6.27 15.05 -4.81
C HIS A 303 4.97 14.97 -3.99
N CYS A 304 3.98 14.28 -4.56
CA CYS A 304 2.78 13.81 -3.86
C CYS A 304 2.86 12.28 -3.67
N PRO A 305 1.98 11.66 -2.87
CA PRO A 305 2.02 10.23 -2.59
C PRO A 305 1.79 9.40 -3.87
N ASP A 306 0.74 9.74 -4.62
CA ASP A 306 0.32 8.99 -5.81
C ASP A 306 1.05 9.35 -7.09
N TYR A 307 1.70 10.51 -7.11
CA TYR A 307 2.33 11.04 -8.30
C TYR A 307 3.41 12.08 -7.98
N THR A 308 4.30 12.31 -8.93
CA THR A 308 5.22 13.46 -8.91
C THR A 308 4.95 14.35 -10.12
N ILE A 309 4.80 15.65 -9.88
CA ILE A 309 4.67 16.67 -10.94
C ILE A 309 6.04 17.30 -11.16
N ARG A 310 6.45 17.47 -12.42
CA ARG A 310 7.66 18.17 -12.83
C ARG A 310 7.29 19.29 -13.77
N HIS A 311 7.69 20.51 -13.43
CA HIS A 311 7.59 21.66 -14.31
C HIS A 311 8.89 21.77 -15.11
N LEU A 312 8.80 21.54 -16.41
CA LEU A 312 9.95 21.45 -17.32
C LEU A 312 9.98 22.61 -18.31
N SER A 313 11.19 23.10 -18.59
CA SER A 313 11.49 24.02 -19.69
C SER A 313 12.14 23.25 -20.84
N LEU A 314 11.48 23.22 -22.00
CA LEU A 314 11.96 22.59 -23.22
C LEU A 314 12.45 23.65 -24.21
N THR A 315 13.67 23.51 -24.72
CA THR A 315 14.28 24.40 -25.74
C THR A 315 14.89 23.59 -26.87
N ASN A 316 14.54 23.89 -28.12
CA ASN A 316 15.19 23.34 -29.31
C ASN A 316 16.39 24.19 -29.73
N LYS A 317 17.62 23.67 -29.68
CA LYS A 317 18.85 24.39 -30.12
C LYS A 317 18.82 24.83 -31.58
N ARG A 318 18.02 24.18 -32.43
CA ARG A 318 17.87 24.52 -33.86
C ARG A 318 17.03 25.79 -34.06
N GLU A 319 16.20 26.18 -33.08
CA GLU A 319 15.32 27.35 -33.11
C GLU A 319 15.76 28.40 -32.07
N LYS A 320 16.02 29.64 -32.51
CA LYS A 320 16.49 30.68 -31.60
C LYS A 320 15.33 31.33 -30.84
N ASN A 321 15.54 31.55 -29.54
CA ASN A 321 14.63 32.26 -28.63
C ASN A 321 13.25 31.60 -28.45
N SER A 322 13.16 30.28 -28.63
CA SER A 322 11.96 29.49 -28.37
C SER A 322 12.19 28.53 -27.19
N GLU A 323 11.62 28.87 -26.05
CA GLU A 323 11.47 28.00 -24.87
C GLU A 323 9.98 27.68 -24.71
N ARG A 324 9.64 26.50 -24.19
CA ARG A 324 8.25 26.08 -23.94
C ARG A 324 8.14 25.38 -22.60
N GLU A 325 7.13 25.75 -21.81
CA GLU A 325 6.78 25.05 -20.58
C GLU A 325 6.10 23.71 -20.91
N VAL A 326 6.48 22.66 -20.19
CA VAL A 326 5.88 21.33 -20.27
C VAL A 326 5.64 20.83 -18.84
N THR A 327 4.38 20.50 -18.52
CA THR A 327 4.02 19.89 -17.23
C THR A 327 4.02 18.37 -17.39
N HIS A 328 4.92 17.70 -16.68
CA HIS A 328 5.05 16.25 -16.68
C HIS A 328 4.56 15.66 -15.36
N ILE A 329 3.47 14.90 -15.36
CA ILE A 329 2.97 14.19 -14.19
C ILE A 329 3.24 12.68 -14.32
N GLN A 330 3.88 12.11 -13.30
CA GLN A 330 4.19 10.69 -13.21
C GLN A 330 3.37 10.03 -12.10
N PHE A 331 2.48 9.10 -12.45
CA PHE A 331 1.68 8.33 -11.51
C PHE A 331 2.46 7.12 -10.97
N MET A 332 2.60 7.06 -9.65
CA MET A 332 3.47 6.14 -8.91
C MET A 332 2.69 4.99 -8.23
N SER A 333 1.39 5.18 -7.96
CA SER A 333 0.48 4.21 -7.31
C SER A 333 -0.13 3.16 -8.27
N TRP A 334 0.58 2.78 -9.35
CA TRP A 334 0.18 1.62 -10.17
C TRP A 334 1.16 0.45 -9.95
N PRO A 335 0.71 -0.70 -9.39
CA PRO A 335 1.57 -1.85 -9.18
C PRO A 335 2.03 -2.49 -10.51
N ASP A 336 3.14 -3.23 -10.49
CA ASP A 336 3.58 -4.01 -11.67
C ASP A 336 2.54 -5.08 -12.05
N HIS A 337 1.90 -5.67 -11.05
CA HIS A 337 0.89 -6.71 -11.23
C HIS A 337 -0.51 -6.16 -10.90
N GLY A 338 -1.45 -6.34 -11.83
CA GLY A 338 -2.84 -5.90 -11.67
C GLY A 338 -3.10 -4.41 -11.91
N VAL A 339 -3.84 -3.80 -10.98
CA VAL A 339 -4.42 -2.45 -11.05
C VAL A 339 -4.39 -1.78 -9.66
N PRO A 340 -4.48 -0.44 -9.55
CA PRO A 340 -4.63 0.24 -8.27
C PRO A 340 -5.86 -0.27 -7.51
N GLY A 341 -5.74 -0.47 -6.19
CA GLY A 341 -6.84 -0.96 -5.35
C GLY A 341 -7.98 0.05 -5.15
N GLU A 342 -7.67 1.34 -5.23
CA GLU A 342 -8.65 2.44 -5.13
C GLU A 342 -8.83 3.14 -6.50
N PRO A 343 -10.00 2.99 -7.16
CA PRO A 343 -10.27 3.62 -8.46
C PRO A 343 -10.19 5.16 -8.41
N HIS A 344 -10.43 5.77 -7.25
CA HIS A 344 -10.36 7.21 -7.05
C HIS A 344 -8.97 7.79 -7.41
N LEU A 345 -7.87 7.04 -7.26
CA LEU A 345 -6.53 7.57 -7.55
C LEU A 345 -6.35 7.97 -9.03
N LEU A 346 -7.06 7.30 -9.95
CA LEU A 346 -7.08 7.69 -11.36
C LEU A 346 -8.05 8.85 -11.66
N LEU A 347 -9.10 9.03 -10.84
CA LEU A 347 -9.93 10.25 -10.88
C LEU A 347 -9.12 11.46 -10.38
N LYS A 348 -8.36 11.31 -9.29
CA LYS A 348 -7.42 12.32 -8.78
C LYS A 348 -6.37 12.68 -9.83
N LEU A 349 -5.76 11.69 -10.49
CA LEU A 349 -4.85 11.92 -11.62
C LEU A 349 -5.52 12.72 -12.75
N ARG A 350 -6.76 12.38 -13.14
CA ARG A 350 -7.54 13.12 -14.13
C ARG A 350 -7.75 14.58 -13.69
N ARG A 351 -8.19 14.83 -12.45
CA ARG A 351 -8.39 16.20 -11.91
C ARG A 351 -7.12 17.03 -12.05
N ARG A 352 -5.96 16.50 -11.64
CA ARG A 352 -4.67 17.20 -11.75
C ARG A 352 -4.31 17.50 -13.22
N VAL A 353 -4.47 16.53 -14.12
CA VAL A 353 -4.19 16.73 -15.56
C VAL A 353 -5.10 17.78 -16.19
N ASN A 354 -6.40 17.75 -15.88
CA ASN A 354 -7.38 18.67 -16.46
C ASN A 354 -7.29 20.09 -15.86
N ALA A 355 -6.64 20.25 -14.70
CA ALA A 355 -6.28 21.56 -14.12
C ALA A 355 -5.02 22.19 -14.73
N PHE A 356 -4.22 21.45 -15.53
CA PHE A 356 -3.01 21.99 -16.15
C PHE A 356 -3.30 22.85 -17.38
N LYS A 357 -2.49 23.89 -17.58
CA LYS A 357 -2.60 24.80 -18.73
C LYS A 357 -2.06 24.14 -20.00
N ASN A 358 -2.95 23.75 -20.91
CA ASN A 358 -2.55 23.32 -22.26
C ASN A 358 -2.28 24.53 -23.17
N PHE A 359 -1.19 25.26 -22.91
CA PHE A 359 -0.87 26.57 -23.50
C PHE A 359 -0.94 26.65 -25.03
N PHE A 360 -0.58 25.59 -25.73
CA PHE A 360 -0.57 25.56 -27.20
C PHE A 360 -1.74 24.78 -27.81
N SER A 361 -2.69 24.30 -26.99
CA SER A 361 -3.76 23.38 -27.40
C SER A 361 -3.26 22.12 -28.13
N GLY A 362 -2.04 21.67 -27.81
CA GLY A 362 -1.45 20.46 -28.35
C GLY A 362 -2.02 19.19 -27.69
N PRO A 363 -1.89 18.01 -28.32
CA PRO A 363 -2.41 16.78 -27.76
C PRO A 363 -1.65 16.38 -26.49
N ILE A 364 -2.35 15.83 -25.51
CA ILE A 364 -1.76 15.34 -24.26
C ILE A 364 -0.98 14.06 -24.55
N VAL A 365 0.31 14.01 -24.22
CA VAL A 365 1.12 12.80 -24.41
C VAL A 365 0.91 11.86 -23.23
N VAL A 366 0.31 10.69 -23.46
CA VAL A 366 0.08 9.67 -22.42
C VAL A 366 0.93 8.44 -22.74
N HIS A 367 1.73 7.98 -21.79
CA HIS A 367 2.56 6.78 -21.98
C HIS A 367 2.67 5.90 -20.72
N CYS A 368 3.09 4.66 -20.93
CA CYS A 368 3.56 3.75 -19.89
C CYS A 368 4.85 3.08 -20.41
N SER A 369 5.03 1.77 -20.22
CA SER A 369 6.05 1.01 -20.98
C SER A 369 5.67 0.85 -22.47
N ALA A 370 4.56 0.15 -22.75
CA ALA A 370 4.14 -0.19 -24.12
C ALA A 370 3.22 0.87 -24.77
N GLY A 371 2.64 1.78 -23.98
CA GLY A 371 1.70 2.78 -24.48
C GLY A 371 0.33 2.23 -24.85
N VAL A 372 -0.12 1.13 -24.23
CA VAL A 372 -1.41 0.47 -24.57
C VAL A 372 -2.25 0.07 -23.36
N GLY A 373 -1.69 -0.59 -22.35
CA GLY A 373 -2.41 -1.03 -21.14
C GLY A 373 -2.85 0.12 -20.25
N ARG A 374 -2.01 0.50 -19.28
CA ARG A 374 -2.25 1.63 -18.36
C ARG A 374 -2.62 2.93 -19.11
N THR A 375 -1.93 3.24 -20.21
CA THR A 375 -2.21 4.35 -21.12
C THR A 375 -3.65 4.34 -21.68
N GLY A 376 -4.09 3.23 -22.26
CA GLY A 376 -5.45 3.10 -22.79
C GLY A 376 -6.51 3.07 -21.68
N THR A 377 -6.14 2.66 -20.47
CA THR A 377 -7.02 2.69 -19.29
C THR A 377 -7.25 4.12 -18.81
N TYR A 378 -6.18 4.92 -18.68
CA TYR A 378 -6.28 6.35 -18.34
C TYR A 378 -7.13 7.13 -19.36
N ILE A 379 -6.82 6.97 -20.66
CA ILE A 379 -7.59 7.60 -21.75
C ILE A 379 -9.05 7.11 -21.77
N GLY A 380 -9.28 5.83 -21.46
CA GLY A 380 -10.62 5.26 -21.32
C GLY A 380 -11.41 5.86 -20.16
N ILE A 381 -10.77 6.17 -19.03
CA ILE A 381 -11.41 6.86 -17.90
C ILE A 381 -11.72 8.31 -18.26
N ASP A 382 -10.74 9.10 -18.71
CA ASP A 382 -10.94 10.53 -18.98
C ASP A 382 -12.06 10.79 -19.99
N ALA A 383 -12.07 10.09 -21.13
CA ALA A 383 -13.09 10.28 -22.16
C ALA A 383 -14.45 9.66 -21.83
N MET A 384 -14.53 8.66 -20.94
CA MET A 384 -15.83 8.17 -20.47
C MET A 384 -16.39 9.00 -19.32
N MET A 385 -15.53 9.67 -18.54
CA MET A 385 -15.94 10.73 -17.62
C MET A 385 -16.54 11.91 -18.41
N GLU A 386 -15.87 12.39 -19.47
CA GLU A 386 -16.43 13.40 -20.39
C GLU A 386 -17.80 12.99 -20.96
N GLY A 387 -18.03 11.70 -21.20
CA GLY A 387 -19.31 11.18 -21.68
C GLY A 387 -20.40 11.13 -20.60
N LEU A 388 -20.04 10.74 -19.39
CA LEU A 388 -20.93 10.75 -18.24
C LEU A 388 -21.35 12.19 -17.88
N GLU A 389 -20.38 13.11 -17.85
CA GLU A 389 -20.55 14.55 -17.60
C GLU A 389 -21.41 15.24 -18.66
N ALA A 390 -21.23 14.90 -19.95
CA ALA A 390 -21.90 15.60 -21.04
C ALA A 390 -23.21 14.96 -21.54
N GLU A 391 -23.46 13.68 -21.25
CA GLU A 391 -24.62 12.94 -21.79
C GLU A 391 -25.28 11.97 -20.78
N GLY A 392 -24.85 11.94 -19.52
CA GLY A 392 -25.43 11.07 -18.47
C GLY A 392 -25.25 9.56 -18.74
N ARG A 393 -24.35 9.18 -19.67
CA ARG A 393 -24.23 7.80 -20.17
C ARG A 393 -22.82 7.49 -20.66
N VAL A 394 -22.43 6.21 -20.62
CA VAL A 394 -21.09 5.74 -21.00
C VAL A 394 -21.13 4.54 -21.94
N ASP A 395 -20.30 4.57 -22.99
CA ASP A 395 -20.10 3.46 -23.93
C ASP A 395 -18.65 2.97 -23.85
N ILE A 396 -18.32 2.36 -22.71
CA ILE A 396 -16.96 1.89 -22.41
C ILE A 396 -16.53 0.79 -23.40
N TYR A 397 -17.49 -0.04 -23.87
CA TYR A 397 -17.24 -1.07 -24.86
C TYR A 397 -16.89 -0.47 -26.23
N GLY A 398 -17.79 0.35 -26.80
CA GLY A 398 -17.59 0.99 -28.09
C GLY A 398 -16.40 1.96 -28.10
N TYR A 399 -16.11 2.59 -26.97
CA TYR A 399 -14.91 3.43 -26.82
C TYR A 399 -13.63 2.60 -26.78
N VAL A 400 -13.55 1.48 -26.06
CA VAL A 400 -12.36 0.60 -26.10
C VAL A 400 -12.20 -0.05 -27.48
N VAL A 401 -13.30 -0.32 -28.20
CA VAL A 401 -13.28 -0.69 -29.64
C VAL A 401 -12.69 0.46 -30.49
N ARG A 402 -13.07 1.72 -30.28
CA ARG A 402 -12.47 2.90 -30.94
C ARG A 402 -10.98 3.01 -30.65
N LEU A 403 -10.56 2.90 -29.39
CA LEU A 403 -9.16 2.90 -28.98
C LEU A 403 -8.36 1.80 -29.69
N ARG A 404 -8.87 0.56 -29.73
CA ARG A 404 -8.19 -0.56 -30.40
C ARG A 404 -8.17 -0.47 -31.92
N ARG A 405 -9.05 0.31 -32.54
CA ARG A 405 -8.95 0.69 -33.97
C ARG A 405 -7.85 1.73 -34.20
N GLN A 406 -7.60 2.64 -33.24
CA GLN A 406 -6.54 3.66 -33.32
C GLN A 406 -5.14 3.18 -32.89
N ARG A 407 -5.02 2.24 -31.95
CA ARG A 407 -3.74 1.63 -31.55
C ARG A 407 -3.98 0.22 -31.03
N CYS A 408 -3.15 -0.75 -31.43
CA CYS A 408 -3.33 -2.15 -31.03
C CYS A 408 -3.37 -2.32 -29.50
N LEU A 409 -4.10 -3.32 -28.99
CA LEU A 409 -4.05 -3.76 -27.58
C LEU A 409 -4.36 -2.70 -26.50
N MET A 410 -4.93 -1.54 -26.87
CA MET A 410 -5.41 -0.54 -25.91
C MET A 410 -6.38 -1.16 -24.90
N VAL A 411 -6.14 -0.91 -23.60
CA VAL A 411 -6.72 -1.67 -22.47
C VAL A 411 -6.37 -3.16 -22.60
N GLN A 412 -5.26 -3.56 -21.99
CA GLN A 412 -4.51 -4.76 -22.38
C GLN A 412 -4.95 -6.05 -21.68
N VAL A 413 -5.52 -5.92 -20.48
CA VAL A 413 -6.05 -7.03 -19.65
C VAL A 413 -7.44 -6.70 -19.11
N GLU A 414 -8.20 -7.72 -18.72
CA GLU A 414 -9.57 -7.57 -18.23
C GLU A 414 -9.68 -6.67 -16.99
N ALA A 415 -8.78 -6.82 -16.01
CA ALA A 415 -8.76 -5.98 -14.81
C ALA A 415 -8.67 -4.47 -15.13
N GLN A 416 -7.99 -4.10 -16.22
CA GLN A 416 -7.94 -2.72 -16.71
C GLN A 416 -9.27 -2.26 -17.32
N TYR A 417 -10.02 -3.15 -17.97
CA TYR A 417 -11.36 -2.85 -18.48
C TYR A 417 -12.38 -2.70 -17.33
N ILE A 418 -12.32 -3.59 -16.33
CA ILE A 418 -13.12 -3.49 -15.11
C ILE A 418 -12.79 -2.21 -14.34
N LEU A 419 -11.51 -1.80 -14.27
CA LEU A 419 -11.10 -0.55 -13.60
C LEU A 419 -11.75 0.70 -14.22
N ILE A 420 -11.97 0.74 -15.54
CA ILE A 420 -12.70 1.85 -16.18
C ILE A 420 -14.14 1.92 -15.65
N HIS A 421 -14.84 0.77 -15.59
CA HIS A 421 -16.17 0.70 -14.98
C HIS A 421 -16.17 1.11 -13.50
N GLN A 422 -15.15 0.72 -12.74
CA GLN A 422 -15.01 1.04 -11.31
C GLN A 422 -14.77 2.55 -11.07
N ALA A 423 -13.91 3.19 -11.86
CA ALA A 423 -13.63 4.62 -11.73
C ALA A 423 -14.86 5.48 -12.07
N LEU A 424 -15.58 5.11 -13.13
CA LEU A 424 -16.83 5.78 -13.51
C LEU A 424 -17.93 5.57 -12.46
N LEU A 425 -18.01 4.37 -11.87
CA LEU A 425 -18.96 4.07 -10.80
C LEU A 425 -18.63 4.84 -9.50
N GLU A 426 -17.36 4.91 -9.12
CA GLU A 426 -16.86 5.69 -7.98
C GLU A 426 -17.28 7.16 -8.12
N HIS A 427 -17.07 7.79 -9.28
CA HIS A 427 -17.58 9.15 -9.52
C HIS A 427 -19.11 9.24 -9.54
N ASN A 428 -19.81 8.30 -10.19
CA ASN A 428 -21.27 8.29 -10.28
C ASN A 428 -21.96 8.08 -8.91
N GLN A 429 -21.29 7.51 -7.92
CA GLN A 429 -21.82 7.33 -6.56
C GLN A 429 -21.43 8.46 -5.60
N PHE A 430 -20.22 9.01 -5.74
CA PHE A 430 -19.61 9.89 -4.73
C PHE A 430 -19.30 11.31 -5.24
N GLY A 431 -19.35 11.54 -6.55
CA GLY A 431 -19.17 12.84 -7.18
C GLY A 431 -17.73 13.33 -7.15
N GLU A 432 -17.56 14.61 -6.87
CA GLU A 432 -16.29 15.27 -6.59
C GLU A 432 -16.41 15.97 -5.23
N THR A 433 -15.63 15.52 -4.25
CA THR A 433 -15.67 15.96 -2.83
C THR A 433 -14.35 16.61 -2.39
N GLU A 434 -13.50 16.91 -3.35
CA GLU A 434 -12.22 17.59 -3.16
C GLU A 434 -12.41 19.10 -3.19
N ILE A 435 -11.87 19.81 -2.20
CA ILE A 435 -12.07 21.24 -2.00
C ILE A 435 -10.70 21.92 -1.94
N THR A 436 -10.48 22.96 -2.75
CA THR A 436 -9.25 23.75 -2.68
C THR A 436 -9.24 24.60 -1.40
N LEU A 437 -8.07 24.83 -0.79
CA LEU A 437 -8.00 25.67 0.41
C LEU A 437 -8.50 27.10 0.15
N SER A 438 -8.38 27.61 -1.08
CA SER A 438 -8.96 28.90 -1.51
C SER A 438 -10.49 28.97 -1.40
N GLU A 439 -11.18 27.83 -1.56
CA GLU A 439 -12.65 27.75 -1.61
C GLU A 439 -13.26 27.17 -0.33
N LEU A 440 -12.42 26.65 0.59
CA LEU A 440 -12.83 25.93 1.80
C LEU A 440 -13.99 26.60 2.56
N HIS A 441 -13.84 27.88 2.94
CA HIS A 441 -14.90 28.60 3.67
C HIS A 441 -16.17 28.80 2.82
N SER A 442 -16.06 29.11 1.53
CA SER A 442 -17.24 29.28 0.66
C SER A 442 -18.01 27.96 0.52
N THR A 443 -17.31 26.87 0.20
CA THR A 443 -17.92 25.53 0.09
C THR A 443 -18.50 25.09 1.42
N MET A 444 -17.83 25.34 2.55
CA MET A 444 -18.32 24.98 3.88
C MET A 444 -19.56 25.78 4.31
N ASN A 445 -19.68 27.05 3.94
CA ASN A 445 -20.91 27.82 4.12
C ASN A 445 -22.06 27.22 3.28
N THR A 446 -21.81 26.83 2.03
CA THR A 446 -22.79 26.15 1.18
C THR A 446 -23.17 24.77 1.72
N LEU A 447 -22.21 23.99 2.21
CA LEU A 447 -22.42 22.66 2.79
C LEU A 447 -23.29 22.71 4.07
N LYS A 448 -23.13 23.75 4.88
CA LYS A 448 -23.93 24.01 6.09
C LYS A 448 -25.25 24.76 5.83
N GLN A 449 -25.50 25.25 4.61
CA GLN A 449 -26.70 26.01 4.30
C GLN A 449 -27.93 25.09 4.28
N LYS A 450 -28.98 25.48 5.01
CA LYS A 450 -30.26 24.77 5.05
C LYS A 450 -31.32 25.51 4.22
N ASN A 451 -31.91 24.82 3.24
CA ASN A 451 -32.88 25.42 2.31
C ASN A 451 -34.30 25.52 2.89
N SER A 452 -34.73 24.51 3.65
CA SER A 452 -35.96 24.52 4.43
C SER A 452 -35.82 23.65 5.69
N ASP A 453 -36.66 23.87 6.71
CA ASP A 453 -36.53 23.19 8.01
C ASP A 453 -36.59 21.65 7.95
N ASN A 454 -37.19 21.08 6.91
CA ASN A 454 -37.39 19.64 6.74
C ASN A 454 -36.38 18.97 5.79
N GLU A 455 -35.56 19.73 5.06
CA GLU A 455 -34.56 19.19 4.13
C GLU A 455 -33.20 19.05 4.84
N PRO A 456 -32.41 18.01 4.52
CA PRO A 456 -31.03 17.91 4.96
C PRO A 456 -30.18 19.04 4.35
N THR A 457 -29.11 19.40 5.05
CA THR A 457 -28.00 20.19 4.48
C THR A 457 -27.17 19.33 3.53
N LEU A 458 -26.43 19.95 2.60
CA LEU A 458 -25.56 19.22 1.68
C LEU A 458 -24.45 18.44 2.41
N MET A 459 -24.05 18.87 3.62
CA MET A 459 -23.14 18.11 4.49
C MET A 459 -23.78 16.85 5.08
N GLU A 460 -25.08 16.88 5.40
CA GLU A 460 -25.84 15.69 5.80
C GLU A 460 -26.03 14.72 4.61
N GLU A 461 -26.34 15.23 3.42
CA GLU A 461 -26.41 14.41 2.20
C GLU A 461 -25.05 13.81 1.81
N GLU A 462 -23.95 14.52 2.03
CA GLU A 462 -22.60 13.98 1.87
C GLU A 462 -22.27 12.90 2.90
N TYR A 463 -22.61 13.12 4.17
CA TYR A 463 -22.42 12.14 5.22
C TYR A 463 -23.20 10.84 4.94
N GLU A 464 -24.47 10.93 4.54
CA GLU A 464 -25.31 9.76 4.20
C GLU A 464 -24.85 9.03 2.92
N ARG A 465 -24.07 9.68 2.04
CA ARG A 465 -23.41 9.03 0.90
C ARG A 465 -22.20 8.18 1.29
N LEU A 466 -21.66 8.31 2.52
CA LEU A 466 -20.51 7.51 2.97
C LEU A 466 -20.89 6.02 3.12
N PRO A 467 -20.23 5.08 2.41
CA PRO A 467 -20.58 3.67 2.46
C PRO A 467 -20.35 3.06 3.87
N VAL A 468 -21.31 2.25 4.32
CA VAL A 468 -21.21 1.51 5.59
C VAL A 468 -20.77 0.07 5.31
N TYR A 469 -19.51 -0.26 5.61
CA TYR A 469 -18.82 -1.49 5.23
C TYR A 469 -19.21 -2.75 6.06
N LYS A 470 -20.53 -2.98 6.23
CA LYS A 470 -21.08 -4.15 6.93
C LYS A 470 -20.73 -5.43 6.17
N ASN A 471 -20.08 -6.37 6.87
CA ASN A 471 -19.59 -7.65 6.32
C ASN A 471 -18.69 -7.52 5.07
N TRP A 472 -18.02 -6.37 4.90
CA TRP A 472 -17.12 -6.07 3.77
C TRP A 472 -15.90 -7.00 3.69
N ARG A 473 -15.33 -7.32 4.85
CA ARG A 473 -14.21 -8.26 5.02
C ARG A 473 -14.48 -9.11 6.26
N THR A 474 -13.77 -10.23 6.37
CA THR A 474 -13.80 -11.07 7.57
C THR A 474 -13.09 -10.38 8.74
N PHE A 475 -13.46 -10.77 9.96
CA PHE A 475 -12.86 -10.36 11.23
C PHE A 475 -12.88 -11.57 12.20
N ASN A 476 -12.70 -12.76 11.62
CA ASN A 476 -12.89 -14.06 12.23
C ASN A 476 -11.92 -14.30 13.39
N THR A 477 -10.67 -13.84 13.26
CA THR A 477 -9.66 -14.00 14.31
C THR A 477 -10.07 -13.24 15.57
N GLY A 478 -10.72 -12.08 15.44
CA GLY A 478 -11.13 -11.25 16.59
C GLY A 478 -12.35 -11.75 17.35
N ILE A 479 -13.17 -12.63 16.76
CA ILE A 479 -14.41 -13.15 17.35
C ILE A 479 -14.30 -14.57 17.93
N THR A 480 -13.10 -15.17 17.98
CA THR A 480 -12.90 -16.47 18.66
C THR A 480 -13.15 -16.34 20.18
N GLU A 481 -13.57 -17.42 20.84
CA GLU A 481 -13.84 -17.38 22.30
C GLU A 481 -12.61 -16.98 23.14
N GLU A 482 -11.39 -17.22 22.65
CA GLU A 482 -10.15 -16.78 23.33
C GLU A 482 -9.85 -15.28 23.11
N ASN A 483 -10.23 -14.73 21.95
CA ASN A 483 -9.93 -13.35 21.56
C ASN A 483 -11.03 -12.35 21.91
N LYS A 484 -12.29 -12.79 22.10
CA LYS A 484 -13.41 -11.94 22.56
C LYS A 484 -13.04 -11.12 23.81
N LYS A 485 -12.41 -11.75 24.80
CA LYS A 485 -11.94 -11.10 26.05
C LYS A 485 -10.76 -10.12 25.88
N LYS A 486 -10.11 -10.11 24.71
CA LYS A 486 -9.03 -9.17 24.35
C LYS A 486 -9.57 -7.91 23.68
N ASN A 487 -10.83 -7.92 23.25
CA ASN A 487 -11.54 -6.75 22.73
C ASN A 487 -12.22 -5.99 23.88
N ARG A 488 -12.15 -4.66 23.87
CA ARG A 488 -12.91 -3.83 24.82
C ARG A 488 -14.39 -3.73 24.44
N THR A 489 -14.69 -3.71 23.13
CA THR A 489 -16.05 -3.57 22.59
C THR A 489 -16.27 -4.60 21.48
N SER A 490 -17.46 -5.19 21.40
CA SER A 490 -17.81 -6.21 20.41
C SER A 490 -18.18 -5.66 19.01
N SER A 491 -18.41 -4.36 18.89
CA SER A 491 -18.71 -3.67 17.62
C SER A 491 -17.49 -3.11 16.90
N VAL A 492 -16.31 -3.16 17.52
CA VAL A 492 -15.07 -2.59 16.97
C VAL A 492 -13.99 -3.66 16.96
N ILE A 493 -13.90 -4.40 15.86
CA ILE A 493 -12.97 -5.51 15.66
C ILE A 493 -12.17 -5.24 14.38
N PRO A 494 -10.83 -5.43 14.37
CA PRO A 494 -10.03 -5.29 13.16
C PRO A 494 -10.46 -6.34 12.12
N TYR A 495 -10.46 -5.96 10.84
CA TYR A 495 -10.62 -6.93 9.76
C TYR A 495 -9.36 -7.81 9.64
N ASP A 496 -9.53 -9.08 9.24
CA ASP A 496 -8.43 -10.03 9.26
C ASP A 496 -7.29 -9.64 8.28
N TYR A 497 -7.60 -8.90 7.21
CA TYR A 497 -6.64 -8.50 6.17
C TYR A 497 -5.66 -7.38 6.59
N ASN A 498 -5.99 -6.59 7.63
CA ASN A 498 -5.15 -5.51 8.13
C ASN A 498 -4.96 -5.52 9.65
N ARG A 499 -5.37 -6.61 10.34
CA ARG A 499 -5.07 -6.83 11.76
C ARG A 499 -3.56 -6.79 12.01
N VAL A 500 -3.13 -6.21 13.12
CA VAL A 500 -1.69 -6.17 13.45
C VAL A 500 -1.23 -7.55 13.93
N LEU A 501 -0.45 -8.24 13.09
CA LEU A 501 0.12 -9.55 13.41
C LEU A 501 1.27 -9.44 14.43
N LEU A 502 1.18 -10.16 15.54
CA LEU A 502 2.26 -10.33 16.53
C LEU A 502 2.85 -11.74 16.41
N LYS A 503 4.17 -11.89 16.32
CA LYS A 503 4.82 -13.22 16.26
C LYS A 503 5.18 -13.70 17.67
N ILE A 504 4.92 -14.98 17.98
CA ILE A 504 5.07 -15.57 19.33
C ILE A 504 6.52 -15.97 19.65
N ASP A 505 7.32 -16.38 18.66
CA ASP A 505 8.68 -16.89 18.87
C ASP A 505 9.73 -16.12 18.04
N GLU A 506 10.70 -15.52 18.73
CA GLU A 506 11.91 -14.93 18.12
C GLU A 506 13.18 -15.76 18.50
N GLY A 507 12.99 -17.08 18.66
CA GLY A 507 13.98 -18.05 19.13
C GLY A 507 15.10 -18.43 18.15
N ARG A 508 15.20 -17.75 16.99
CA ARG A 508 16.34 -17.84 16.05
C ARG A 508 16.44 -16.57 15.19
N SER A 509 17.44 -15.74 15.45
CA SER A 509 17.88 -14.71 14.51
C SER A 509 18.68 -15.37 13.37
N HIS A 510 18.13 -15.34 12.16
CA HIS A 510 18.99 -15.05 11.02
C HIS A 510 19.05 -13.53 10.89
N GLU A 511 20.26 -12.97 10.94
CA GLU A 511 20.50 -11.63 10.43
C GLU A 511 20.58 -11.75 8.90
N SER A 512 19.68 -11.08 8.20
CA SER A 512 19.78 -10.73 6.77
C SER A 512 19.66 -9.21 6.63
N ASP A 513 20.08 -8.70 5.48
CA ASP A 513 20.53 -7.31 5.32
C ASP A 513 19.40 -6.25 5.30
N PRO A 514 19.74 -4.94 5.41
CA PRO A 514 18.74 -3.86 5.55
C PRO A 514 17.90 -3.55 4.31
N ASP A 515 18.25 -4.12 3.14
CA ASP A 515 17.84 -3.67 1.81
C ASP A 515 17.26 -4.82 0.95
N GLU A 516 16.37 -5.64 1.51
CA GLU A 516 15.48 -6.51 0.72
C GLU A 516 14.04 -5.92 0.77
N ASP A 517 13.51 -5.62 -0.42
CA ASP A 517 12.21 -4.97 -0.64
C ASP A 517 11.02 -5.82 -0.17
N GLU A 518 9.82 -5.22 -0.18
CA GLU A 518 8.54 -5.87 0.15
C GLU A 518 8.24 -7.09 -0.75
N GLU A 519 8.71 -8.28 -0.35
CA GLU A 519 8.17 -9.53 -0.91
C GLU A 519 6.67 -9.62 -0.58
N GLU A 520 5.85 -9.86 -1.61
CA GLU A 520 4.40 -10.02 -1.49
C GLU A 520 4.10 -11.13 -0.47
N GLU A 521 3.24 -10.89 0.53
CA GLU A 521 2.85 -11.91 1.52
C GLU A 521 2.11 -13.06 0.81
N SER A 522 2.88 -14.08 0.41
CA SER A 522 2.40 -15.30 -0.24
C SER A 522 1.32 -15.97 0.60
N SER A 523 0.27 -16.46 -0.05
CA SER A 523 -0.87 -17.09 0.61
C SER A 523 -0.57 -18.54 1.02
N ASP A 524 0.44 -18.72 1.86
CA ASP A 524 0.79 -19.99 2.48
C ASP A 524 0.17 -20.06 3.88
N GLU A 525 -0.96 -20.77 4.01
CA GLU A 525 -1.75 -20.92 5.25
C GLU A 525 -1.01 -21.69 6.38
N GLU A 526 0.31 -21.89 6.28
CA GLU A 526 1.13 -22.62 7.26
C GLU A 526 1.73 -21.71 8.36
N ASP A 527 1.80 -20.37 8.19
CA ASP A 527 2.48 -19.46 9.15
C ASP A 527 1.54 -18.86 10.24
N GLU A 528 0.21 -18.96 10.10
CA GLU A 528 -0.77 -18.34 11.04
C GLU A 528 -0.71 -18.93 12.47
N GLU A 529 -0.36 -20.22 12.63
CA GLU A 529 -0.29 -20.91 13.94
C GLU A 529 0.69 -20.26 14.94
N SER A 530 1.61 -19.41 14.45
CA SER A 530 2.60 -18.71 15.27
C SER A 530 2.18 -17.29 15.71
N THR A 531 0.98 -16.84 15.36
CA THR A 531 0.56 -15.44 15.57
C THR A 531 -0.35 -15.21 16.78
N LYS A 532 -0.12 -14.12 17.53
CA LYS A 532 -0.97 -13.69 18.64
C LYS A 532 -1.87 -12.52 18.22
N TYR A 533 -3.14 -12.56 18.62
CA TYR A 533 -4.13 -11.52 18.35
C TYR A 533 -4.02 -10.33 19.32
N ILE A 534 -4.11 -9.12 18.76
CA ILE A 534 -4.39 -7.86 19.45
C ILE A 534 -5.47 -7.09 18.68
N ASN A 535 -6.33 -6.33 19.36
CA ASN A 535 -7.30 -5.46 18.69
C ASN A 535 -6.60 -4.17 18.22
N ALA A 536 -5.98 -4.27 17.04
CA ALA A 536 -5.41 -3.15 16.32
C ALA A 536 -5.45 -3.39 14.80
N SER A 537 -5.62 -2.32 14.04
CA SER A 537 -5.62 -2.30 12.57
C SER A 537 -4.45 -1.45 12.06
N HIS A 538 -3.77 -1.90 11.01
CA HIS A 538 -3.00 -0.99 10.16
C HIS A 538 -3.98 -0.15 9.33
N LEU A 539 -3.75 1.17 9.29
CA LEU A 539 -4.50 2.12 8.47
C LEU A 539 -3.53 2.88 7.56
N ASP A 540 -4.01 3.25 6.38
CA ASP A 540 -3.25 4.07 5.44
C ASP A 540 -3.28 5.55 5.85
N GLY A 541 -2.27 6.31 5.41
CA GLY A 541 -2.18 7.74 5.64
C GLY A 541 -1.77 8.47 4.37
N TYR A 542 -1.70 9.81 4.43
CA TYR A 542 -1.42 10.62 3.24
C TYR A 542 -0.21 10.11 2.45
N TRP A 543 0.95 9.92 3.10
CA TRP A 543 2.20 9.55 2.42
C TRP A 543 2.33 8.09 1.97
N GLY A 544 1.33 7.24 2.22
CA GLY A 544 1.35 5.83 1.81
C GLY A 544 0.70 4.87 2.82
N PRO A 545 0.77 3.56 2.53
CA PRO A 545 0.03 2.55 3.28
C PRO A 545 0.60 2.27 4.67
N ARG A 546 -0.23 1.68 5.54
CA ARG A 546 0.13 1.22 6.90
C ARG A 546 0.73 2.31 7.82
N ALA A 547 0.55 3.59 7.50
CA ALA A 547 1.12 4.74 8.20
C ALA A 547 0.70 4.85 9.68
N PHE A 548 -0.53 4.41 10.02
CA PHE A 548 -1.00 4.38 11.40
C PHE A 548 -1.30 2.94 11.84
N ILE A 549 -1.19 2.71 13.15
CA ILE A 549 -1.79 1.57 13.83
C ILE A 549 -2.90 2.12 14.73
N ALA A 550 -4.16 1.91 14.34
CA ALA A 550 -5.31 2.22 15.18
C ALA A 550 -5.58 1.07 16.14
N ALA A 551 -5.45 1.32 17.44
CA ALA A 551 -5.61 0.32 18.50
C ALA A 551 -6.61 0.78 19.56
N GLN A 552 -7.27 -0.16 20.24
CA GLN A 552 -8.02 0.15 21.46
C GLN A 552 -7.07 0.53 22.61
N THR A 553 -7.54 1.26 23.61
CA THR A 553 -6.80 1.43 24.87
C THR A 553 -6.56 0.06 25.53
N PRO A 554 -5.31 -0.29 25.90
CA PRO A 554 -4.98 -1.60 26.46
C PRO A 554 -5.86 -2.02 27.64
N LEU A 555 -6.13 -3.32 27.72
CA LEU A 555 -6.75 -3.95 28.89
C LEU A 555 -5.62 -4.50 29.79
N PRO A 556 -5.85 -4.76 31.10
CA PRO A 556 -4.84 -5.37 31.98
C PRO A 556 -4.19 -6.62 31.35
N ASP A 557 -5.03 -7.54 30.83
CA ASP A 557 -4.60 -8.78 30.17
C ASP A 557 -3.86 -8.58 28.83
N THR A 558 -3.91 -7.37 28.22
CA THR A 558 -3.31 -7.09 26.90
C THR A 558 -2.21 -6.02 26.92
N MET A 559 -1.84 -5.45 28.07
CA MET A 559 -0.74 -4.47 28.17
C MET A 559 0.61 -5.02 27.66
N ALA A 560 0.91 -6.30 27.94
CA ALA A 560 2.11 -6.96 27.44
C ALA A 560 2.10 -7.12 25.91
N ASP A 561 0.93 -7.39 25.33
CA ASP A 561 0.75 -7.54 23.88
C ASP A 561 0.82 -6.20 23.16
N PHE A 562 0.34 -5.12 23.79
CA PHE A 562 0.49 -3.75 23.30
C PHE A 562 1.96 -3.33 23.27
N TRP A 563 2.75 -3.61 24.31
CA TRP A 563 4.19 -3.35 24.29
C TRP A 563 4.94 -4.23 23.29
N LEU A 564 4.56 -5.51 23.15
CA LEU A 564 5.11 -6.39 22.11
C LEU A 564 4.82 -5.86 20.70
N MET A 565 3.60 -5.35 20.45
CA MET A 565 3.22 -4.69 19.20
C MET A 565 4.10 -3.47 18.90
N LEU A 566 4.26 -2.57 19.87
CA LEU A 566 5.09 -1.37 19.75
C LEU A 566 6.54 -1.72 19.39
N TYR A 567 7.11 -2.75 20.06
CA TYR A 567 8.47 -3.21 19.83
C TYR A 567 8.64 -3.93 18.47
N GLN A 568 7.77 -4.88 18.12
CA GLN A 568 7.85 -5.62 16.85
C GLN A 568 7.62 -4.72 15.64
N LYS A 569 6.65 -3.80 15.71
CA LYS A 569 6.32 -2.86 14.61
C LYS A 569 7.17 -1.60 14.60
N LYS A 570 8.26 -1.55 15.40
CA LYS A 570 9.24 -0.45 15.46
C LYS A 570 8.60 0.94 15.68
N VAL A 571 7.54 1.01 16.47
CA VAL A 571 6.75 2.23 16.69
C VAL A 571 7.59 3.29 17.43
N SER A 572 7.61 4.51 16.89
CA SER A 572 8.34 5.64 17.48
C SER A 572 7.45 6.59 18.29
N THR A 573 6.15 6.62 17.96
CA THR A 573 5.19 7.58 18.50
C THR A 573 3.88 6.88 18.89
N ILE A 574 3.39 7.17 20.09
CA ILE A 574 2.09 6.73 20.61
C ILE A 574 1.24 7.98 20.82
N VAL A 575 -0.02 7.95 20.38
CA VAL A 575 -1.02 8.99 20.64
C VAL A 575 -2.15 8.39 21.46
N MET A 576 -2.42 8.99 22.61
CA MET A 576 -3.45 8.60 23.57
C MET A 576 -4.53 9.69 23.60
N LEU A 577 -5.75 9.32 23.21
CA LEU A 577 -6.91 10.21 23.08
C LEU A 577 -8.03 9.88 24.10
N SER A 578 -7.78 8.93 25.01
CA SER A 578 -8.61 8.66 26.18
C SER A 578 -7.97 9.27 27.43
N ASP A 579 -8.81 9.69 28.37
CA ASP A 579 -8.36 10.01 29.71
C ASP A 579 -8.16 8.73 30.55
N ILE A 580 -7.38 8.84 31.63
CA ILE A 580 -7.08 7.75 32.55
C ILE A 580 -8.32 7.39 33.41
N SER A 581 -9.26 8.33 33.59
CA SER A 581 -10.49 8.14 34.38
C SER A 581 -11.65 7.44 33.65
N GLU A 582 -11.51 7.09 32.37
CA GLU A 582 -12.60 6.51 31.55
C GLU A 582 -12.86 4.99 31.82
N GLY A 583 -12.54 4.49 33.02
CA GLY A 583 -12.79 3.12 33.46
C GLY A 583 -13.02 3.02 34.97
N ASP A 584 -13.72 1.97 35.43
CA ASP A 584 -14.24 1.81 36.81
C ASP A 584 -13.17 1.75 37.93
N THR A 585 -11.88 1.75 37.59
CA THR A 585 -10.73 1.79 38.53
C THR A 585 -9.58 2.62 37.95
N GLU A 586 -9.17 3.68 38.67
CA GLU A 586 -8.13 4.64 38.24
C GLU A 586 -6.74 4.03 37.99
N SER A 587 -6.50 2.79 38.42
CA SER A 587 -5.22 2.07 38.29
C SER A 587 -5.06 1.24 37.01
N ASP A 588 -6.16 0.78 36.40
CA ASP A 588 -6.10 -0.50 35.66
C ASP A 588 -5.87 -0.35 34.14
N SER A 589 -5.82 0.89 33.61
CA SER A 589 -5.51 1.17 32.19
C SER A 589 -4.11 1.80 31.97
N VAL A 590 -3.31 2.00 33.01
CA VAL A 590 -2.01 2.69 32.92
C VAL A 590 -0.89 1.73 32.49
N TYR A 591 -0.60 1.69 31.18
CA TYR A 591 0.42 0.85 30.55
C TYR A 591 1.86 1.40 30.66
N TRP A 592 2.10 2.42 31.48
CA TRP A 592 3.43 2.93 31.82
C TRP A 592 3.55 3.10 33.35
N ASP A 593 4.66 3.65 33.84
CA ASP A 593 4.82 3.99 35.26
C ASP A 593 5.91 5.06 35.47
N LYS A 594 5.99 5.66 36.66
CA LYS A 594 7.14 6.51 37.03
C LYS A 594 8.39 5.65 37.26
N ASP A 595 8.22 4.46 37.84
CA ASP A 595 9.27 3.47 38.05
C ASP A 595 9.43 2.52 36.84
N LYS A 596 10.49 1.69 36.88
CA LYS A 596 10.73 0.65 35.88
C LYS A 596 9.68 -0.47 35.99
N LYS A 597 8.90 -0.69 34.94
CA LYS A 597 7.82 -1.69 34.90
C LYS A 597 8.08 -2.71 33.79
N ILE A 598 7.82 -3.98 34.05
CA ILE A 598 8.07 -5.08 33.10
C ILE A 598 6.74 -5.60 32.57
N PHE A 599 6.61 -5.60 31.25
CA PHE A 599 5.46 -6.06 30.50
C PHE A 599 5.90 -7.22 29.58
N GLY A 600 5.77 -8.46 30.08
CA GLY A 600 6.30 -9.64 29.41
C GLY A 600 7.84 -9.63 29.38
N ASP A 601 8.43 -9.66 28.19
CA ASP A 601 9.89 -9.57 27.96
C ASP A 601 10.41 -8.12 27.79
N LEU A 602 9.56 -7.10 28.01
CA LEU A 602 9.90 -5.69 27.81
C LEU A 602 9.90 -4.90 29.12
N GLU A 603 11.02 -4.24 29.43
CA GLU A 603 11.14 -3.23 30.49
C GLU A 603 10.81 -1.85 29.92
N VAL A 604 9.96 -1.08 30.60
CA VAL A 604 9.50 0.25 30.21
C VAL A 604 9.72 1.22 31.38
N GLU A 605 10.20 2.43 31.06
CA GLU A 605 10.59 3.46 32.03
C GLU A 605 10.31 4.85 31.44
N VAL A 606 9.71 5.76 32.21
CA VAL A 606 9.53 7.17 31.81
C VAL A 606 10.85 7.91 32.01
N ALA A 607 11.51 8.29 30.91
CA ALA A 607 12.79 9.01 30.93
C ALA A 607 12.63 10.54 31.07
N SER A 608 11.54 11.11 30.53
CA SER A 608 11.09 12.48 30.85
C SER A 608 9.58 12.61 30.68
N THR A 609 9.00 13.67 31.24
CA THR A 609 7.61 14.07 31.00
C THR A 609 7.54 15.59 30.91
N ASP A 610 6.96 16.07 29.81
CA ASP A 610 6.80 17.47 29.47
C ASP A 610 5.28 17.76 29.40
N ILE A 611 4.80 18.80 30.08
CA ILE A 611 3.36 19.06 30.25
C ILE A 611 3.00 20.41 29.63
N THR A 612 1.99 20.42 28.75
CA THR A 612 1.36 21.63 28.23
C THR A 612 -0.09 21.74 28.76
N PRO A 613 -0.76 22.89 28.61
CA PRO A 613 -2.17 23.03 28.99
C PRO A 613 -3.14 22.14 28.20
N THR A 614 -2.72 21.56 27.06
CA THR A 614 -3.55 20.81 26.13
C THR A 614 -3.15 19.33 25.99
N PHE A 615 -1.88 18.98 26.22
CA PHE A 615 -1.37 17.61 26.15
C PHE A 615 -0.15 17.36 27.04
N ILE A 616 0.12 16.09 27.34
CA ILE A 616 1.34 15.62 28.00
C ILE A 616 2.19 14.85 26.99
N THR A 617 3.48 15.15 26.91
CA THR A 617 4.46 14.36 26.17
C THR A 617 5.32 13.57 27.14
N ARG A 618 5.50 12.27 26.93
CA ARG A 618 6.41 11.41 27.72
C ARG A 618 7.43 10.76 26.80
N ASN A 619 8.72 10.85 27.15
CA ASN A 619 9.76 10.09 26.48
C ASN A 619 9.93 8.76 27.23
N LEU A 620 9.50 7.66 26.62
CA LEU A 620 9.49 6.33 27.20
C LEU A 620 10.69 5.52 26.69
N LEU A 621 11.48 4.94 27.60
CA LEU A 621 12.60 4.08 27.26
C LEU A 621 12.17 2.61 27.36
N VAL A 622 12.10 1.94 26.21
CA VAL A 622 11.74 0.52 26.09
C VAL A 622 13.02 -0.30 25.92
N ARG A 623 13.17 -1.38 26.69
CA ARG A 623 14.30 -2.33 26.60
C ARG A 623 13.78 -3.76 26.58
N HIS A 624 14.38 -4.62 25.77
CA HIS A 624 14.04 -6.04 25.78
C HIS A 624 14.92 -6.79 26.78
N VAL A 625 14.32 -7.41 27.81
CA VAL A 625 14.99 -7.96 29.01
C VAL A 625 16.12 -8.96 28.68
N LYS A 626 16.00 -9.68 27.56
CA LYS A 626 16.99 -10.68 27.10
C LYS A 626 17.99 -10.15 26.07
N ARG A 627 17.87 -8.90 25.61
CA ARG A 627 18.70 -8.28 24.56
C ARG A 627 19.35 -6.99 25.06
N LYS A 628 20.21 -6.38 24.24
CA LYS A 628 20.89 -5.11 24.55
C LYS A 628 20.34 -3.92 23.77
N ASP A 629 19.29 -4.10 22.96
CA ASP A 629 18.64 -2.99 22.26
C ASP A 629 17.69 -2.23 23.20
N SER A 630 17.76 -0.91 23.10
CA SER A 630 16.89 0.03 23.79
C SER A 630 16.34 1.04 22.78
N ARG A 631 15.07 1.40 22.89
CA ARG A 631 14.39 2.32 21.96
C ARG A 631 13.67 3.40 22.75
N SER A 632 13.75 4.64 22.26
CA SER A 632 12.95 5.74 22.79
C SER A 632 11.63 5.80 22.00
N VAL A 633 10.52 5.91 22.71
CA VAL A 633 9.17 6.03 22.15
C VAL A 633 8.52 7.28 22.76
N LYS A 634 8.04 8.20 21.93
CA LYS A 634 7.30 9.38 22.40
C LYS A 634 5.83 9.04 22.58
N GLN A 635 5.28 9.25 23.76
CA GLN A 635 3.84 9.20 24.02
C GLN A 635 3.29 10.63 24.10
N PHE A 636 2.25 10.93 23.32
CA PHE A 636 1.45 12.15 23.43
C PHE A 636 0.07 11.77 24.01
N GLN A 637 -0.30 12.35 25.15
CA GLN A 637 -1.63 12.19 25.76
C GLN A 637 -2.39 13.51 25.67
N PHE A 638 -3.47 13.55 24.90
CA PHE A 638 -4.32 14.73 24.76
C PHE A 638 -5.24 14.88 25.97
N LEU A 639 -5.34 16.10 26.54
CA LEU A 639 -6.10 16.36 27.78
C LEU A 639 -7.45 17.06 27.55
N LYS A 640 -7.74 17.52 26.33
CA LYS A 640 -8.93 18.37 26.03
C LYS A 640 -10.07 17.61 25.37
N TRP A 641 -10.14 16.31 25.67
CA TRP A 641 -11.15 15.37 25.17
C TRP A 641 -11.63 14.49 26.32
N GLY A 642 -12.34 15.11 27.27
CA GLY A 642 -13.03 14.39 28.34
C GLY A 642 -14.21 13.58 27.80
N ASN A 643 -15.13 13.17 28.68
CA ASN A 643 -16.23 12.21 28.45
C ASN A 643 -17.33 12.68 27.45
N LYS A 644 -17.03 13.66 26.60
CA LYS A 644 -17.77 14.05 25.40
C LYS A 644 -17.30 13.23 24.20
N GLU A 645 -18.12 13.24 23.16
CA GLU A 645 -17.79 12.64 21.86
C GLU A 645 -16.70 13.44 21.12
N LEU A 646 -16.78 14.78 21.16
CA LEU A 646 -15.86 15.71 20.49
C LEU A 646 -14.98 16.50 21.48
N PRO A 647 -13.81 17.00 21.05
CA PRO A 647 -13.03 18.00 21.78
C PRO A 647 -13.81 19.31 22.00
N GLU A 648 -13.48 20.06 23.04
CA GLU A 648 -14.11 21.37 23.29
C GLU A 648 -13.62 22.48 22.35
N ASN A 649 -12.40 22.34 21.83
CA ASN A 649 -11.79 23.26 20.87
C ASN A 649 -11.06 22.43 19.79
N PRO A 650 -11.43 22.57 18.50
CA PRO A 650 -10.69 21.92 17.41
C PRO A 650 -9.21 22.36 17.35
N GLN A 651 -8.92 23.62 17.70
CA GLN A 651 -7.59 24.19 17.56
C GLN A 651 -6.56 23.46 18.44
N ASP A 652 -6.90 23.18 19.71
CA ASP A 652 -6.05 22.44 20.66
C ASP A 652 -5.56 21.09 20.10
N LEU A 653 -6.45 20.35 19.42
CA LEU A 653 -6.13 19.04 18.82
C LEU A 653 -5.23 19.21 17.59
N THR A 654 -5.53 20.18 16.72
CA THR A 654 -4.73 20.41 15.52
C THR A 654 -3.33 20.94 15.84
N ASP A 655 -3.16 21.73 16.91
CA ASP A 655 -1.84 22.19 17.35
C ASP A 655 -1.02 21.06 17.99
N MET A 656 -1.65 20.09 18.68
CA MET A 656 -0.96 18.86 19.07
C MET A 656 -0.51 18.06 17.83
N ILE A 657 -1.31 17.99 16.76
CA ILE A 657 -0.91 17.33 15.50
C ILE A 657 0.26 18.08 14.83
N LYS A 658 0.23 19.43 14.80
CA LYS A 658 1.35 20.24 14.28
C LYS A 658 2.63 19.96 15.07
N GLU A 659 2.57 19.97 16.40
CA GLU A 659 3.76 19.77 17.24
C GLU A 659 4.29 18.33 17.20
N LEU A 660 3.41 17.32 17.16
CA LEU A 660 3.82 15.94 16.93
C LEU A 660 4.61 15.80 15.62
N LYS A 661 4.06 16.35 14.52
CA LYS A 661 4.72 16.33 13.19
C LYS A 661 6.05 17.10 13.18
N ASN A 662 6.15 18.22 13.88
CA ASN A 662 7.42 18.95 14.05
C ASN A 662 8.45 18.10 14.82
N SER A 663 8.04 17.51 15.95
CA SER A 663 8.94 16.88 16.91
C SER A 663 9.47 15.50 16.49
N CYS A 664 8.86 14.87 15.48
CA CYS A 664 9.24 13.54 14.97
C CYS A 664 9.95 13.56 13.60
N GLY A 665 10.07 14.74 12.96
CA GLY A 665 10.86 14.93 11.75
C GLY A 665 10.25 14.37 10.46
N SER A 666 11.03 14.44 9.37
CA SER A 666 10.59 14.20 7.99
C SER A 666 10.59 12.74 7.52
N LYS A 667 10.81 11.77 8.42
CA LYS A 667 10.71 10.34 8.06
C LYS A 667 9.26 9.85 8.17
N PRO A 668 8.83 8.85 7.38
CA PRO A 668 7.56 8.16 7.63
C PRO A 668 7.54 7.62 9.06
N GLN A 669 6.42 7.83 9.76
CA GLN A 669 6.33 7.64 11.20
C GLN A 669 5.46 6.42 11.51
N ASN A 670 6.05 5.32 11.99
CA ASN A 670 5.29 4.22 12.56
C ASN A 670 4.63 4.72 13.86
N MET A 671 3.35 5.07 13.78
CA MET A 671 2.59 5.71 14.85
C MET A 671 1.44 4.82 15.32
N VAL A 672 1.31 4.60 16.63
CA VAL A 672 0.10 4.02 17.24
C VAL A 672 -0.81 5.15 17.70
N VAL A 673 -2.10 5.07 17.35
CA VAL A 673 -3.14 6.00 17.81
C VAL A 673 -4.22 5.19 18.53
N HIS A 674 -4.50 5.52 19.79
CA HIS A 674 -5.51 4.83 20.58
C HIS A 674 -6.47 5.75 21.35
N CYS A 675 -7.71 5.30 21.38
CA CYS A 675 -8.78 5.72 22.29
C CYS A 675 -9.47 4.46 22.82
N ASN A 676 -10.47 4.62 23.70
CA ASN A 676 -11.16 3.52 24.38
C ASN A 676 -11.43 2.29 23.47
N ASP A 677 -12.08 2.50 22.33
CA ASP A 677 -12.39 1.51 21.28
C ASP A 677 -11.35 1.43 20.14
N GLY A 678 -10.52 2.46 19.98
CA GLY A 678 -9.57 2.60 18.88
C GLY A 678 -10.20 3.01 17.54
N SER A 679 -11.43 3.52 17.53
CA SER A 679 -12.11 3.95 16.29
C SER A 679 -12.74 5.34 16.38
N SER A 680 -13.45 5.64 17.47
CA SER A 680 -14.13 6.94 17.67
C SER A 680 -13.20 8.15 17.55
N ARG A 681 -12.41 8.44 18.61
CA ARG A 681 -11.47 9.58 18.64
C ARG A 681 -10.25 9.34 17.72
N THR A 682 -9.81 8.09 17.61
CA THR A 682 -8.75 7.68 16.68
C THR A 682 -9.09 8.00 15.23
N GLY A 683 -10.35 7.81 14.80
CA GLY A 683 -10.79 8.10 13.43
C GLY A 683 -10.67 9.58 13.08
N ILE A 684 -11.12 10.46 13.97
CA ILE A 684 -10.93 11.92 13.82
C ILE A 684 -9.44 12.27 13.75
N PHE A 685 -8.61 11.73 14.64
CA PHE A 685 -7.19 12.05 14.67
C PHE A 685 -6.45 11.61 13.39
N CYS A 686 -6.68 10.38 12.91
CA CYS A 686 -6.10 9.86 11.68
C CYS A 686 -6.59 10.65 10.45
N ALA A 687 -7.89 11.00 10.40
CA ALA A 687 -8.45 11.83 9.35
C ALA A 687 -7.78 13.22 9.30
N LEU A 688 -7.70 13.92 10.44
CA LEU A 688 -7.03 15.21 10.53
C LEU A 688 -5.54 15.13 10.20
N CYS A 689 -4.83 14.07 10.60
CA CYS A 689 -3.43 13.89 10.21
C CYS A 689 -3.27 13.82 8.69
N THR A 690 -4.10 13.05 8.00
CA THR A 690 -4.08 12.91 6.53
C THR A 690 -4.50 14.20 5.82
N LEU A 691 -5.61 14.83 6.26
CA LEU A 691 -6.14 16.07 5.68
C LEU A 691 -5.17 17.25 5.86
N LEU A 692 -4.45 17.33 6.99
CA LEU A 692 -3.44 18.37 7.21
C LEU A 692 -2.19 18.18 6.33
N ASP A 693 -1.86 16.94 5.92
CA ASP A 693 -0.75 16.71 4.98
C ASP A 693 -1.16 16.97 3.52
N SER A 694 -2.39 16.66 3.12
CA SER A 694 -2.91 17.04 1.78
C SER A 694 -3.04 18.57 1.67
N ALA A 695 -3.57 19.23 2.70
CA ALA A 695 -3.68 20.68 2.75
C ALA A 695 -2.29 21.36 2.71
N LYS A 696 -1.30 20.80 3.40
CA LYS A 696 0.08 21.30 3.36
C LYS A 696 0.73 21.10 1.99
N THR A 697 0.52 19.96 1.35
CA THR A 697 1.24 19.53 0.13
C THR A 697 0.53 19.98 -1.14
N GLU A 698 -0.71 19.54 -1.36
CA GLU A 698 -1.50 19.77 -2.57
C GLU A 698 -2.39 21.05 -2.52
N LYS A 699 -2.50 21.71 -1.36
CA LYS A 699 -3.39 22.87 -1.10
C LYS A 699 -4.89 22.56 -1.23
N LEU A 700 -5.28 21.34 -0.89
CA LEU A 700 -6.64 20.82 -0.98
C LEU A 700 -6.93 19.75 0.08
N VAL A 701 -8.21 19.49 0.30
CA VAL A 701 -8.76 18.52 1.26
C VAL A 701 -9.91 17.74 0.64
N ASP A 702 -10.07 16.47 1.00
CA ASP A 702 -11.21 15.63 0.60
C ASP A 702 -11.65 14.82 1.83
N VAL A 703 -12.51 15.43 2.65
CA VAL A 703 -12.95 14.87 3.93
C VAL A 703 -13.72 13.56 3.70
N PHE A 704 -14.55 13.53 2.66
CA PHE A 704 -15.35 12.38 2.27
C PHE A 704 -14.47 11.17 1.94
N GLN A 705 -13.48 11.30 1.05
CA GLN A 705 -12.66 10.16 0.65
C GLN A 705 -11.73 9.69 1.78
N VAL A 706 -11.19 10.60 2.60
CA VAL A 706 -10.40 10.22 3.79
C VAL A 706 -11.25 9.41 4.77
N VAL A 707 -12.48 9.85 5.08
CA VAL A 707 -13.39 9.10 5.98
C VAL A 707 -13.86 7.78 5.35
N LYS A 708 -14.14 7.76 4.05
CA LYS A 708 -14.51 6.56 3.29
C LYS A 708 -13.40 5.49 3.33
N THR A 709 -12.14 5.87 3.16
CA THR A 709 -10.99 4.95 3.31
C THR A 709 -10.87 4.44 4.74
N LEU A 710 -10.91 5.32 5.75
CA LEU A 710 -10.83 4.89 7.16
C LEU A 710 -11.96 3.91 7.55
N ARG A 711 -13.19 4.15 7.10
CA ARG A 711 -14.34 3.23 7.28
C ARG A 711 -14.18 1.89 6.55
N LYS A 712 -13.38 1.84 5.47
CA LYS A 712 -13.07 0.62 4.71
C LYS A 712 -12.05 -0.27 5.44
N GLU A 713 -11.17 0.35 6.23
CA GLU A 713 -10.05 -0.27 6.94
C GLU A 713 -10.37 -0.66 8.39
N ARG A 714 -11.24 0.08 9.08
CA ARG A 714 -11.64 -0.25 10.46
C ARG A 714 -13.09 0.12 10.73
N GLN A 715 -13.74 -0.73 11.52
CA GLN A 715 -15.14 -0.58 11.93
C GLN A 715 -15.32 0.67 12.81
N GLU A 716 -16.49 1.33 12.69
CA GLU A 716 -16.89 2.51 13.49
C GLU A 716 -15.95 3.74 13.42
N MET A 717 -15.16 3.89 12.35
CA MET A 717 -14.32 5.08 12.13
C MET A 717 -15.18 6.27 11.70
N VAL A 718 -15.15 7.37 12.47
CA VAL A 718 -15.93 8.61 12.22
C VAL A 718 -17.41 8.27 11.98
N SER A 719 -18.06 7.65 12.96
CA SER A 719 -19.35 6.94 12.82
C SER A 719 -20.60 7.79 13.08
N SER A 720 -20.45 9.08 13.38
CA SER A 720 -21.54 10.04 13.54
C SER A 720 -21.37 11.27 12.65
N LEU A 721 -22.47 12.00 12.42
CA LEU A 721 -22.49 13.24 11.65
C LEU A 721 -21.68 14.32 12.36
N GLU A 722 -21.76 14.36 13.68
CA GLU A 722 -21.06 15.30 14.56
C GLU A 722 -19.54 15.12 14.45
N GLN A 723 -19.05 13.88 14.40
CA GLN A 723 -17.64 13.56 14.14
C GLN A 723 -17.20 13.97 12.73
N TYR A 724 -18.09 13.93 11.73
CA TYR A 724 -17.81 14.35 10.36
C TYR A 724 -17.77 15.88 10.22
N GLN A 725 -18.75 16.59 10.80
CA GLN A 725 -18.81 18.05 10.88
C GLN A 725 -17.57 18.63 11.58
N PHE A 726 -17.12 17.98 12.66
CA PHE A 726 -15.91 18.37 13.38
C PHE A 726 -14.63 18.38 12.51
N LEU A 727 -14.53 17.52 11.48
CA LEU A 727 -13.38 17.54 10.56
C LEU A 727 -13.35 18.82 9.72
N TYR A 728 -14.53 19.29 9.27
CA TYR A 728 -14.66 20.57 8.59
C TYR A 728 -14.36 21.75 9.53
N ASP A 729 -14.90 21.74 10.75
CA ASP A 729 -14.66 22.80 11.75
C ASP A 729 -13.18 22.90 12.16
N ALA A 730 -12.48 21.76 12.28
CA ALA A 730 -11.05 21.72 12.55
C ALA A 730 -10.21 22.27 11.39
N LEU A 731 -10.61 22.00 10.13
CA LEU A 731 -9.94 22.56 8.95
C LEU A 731 -10.20 24.08 8.83
N GLU A 732 -11.42 24.54 9.10
CA GLU A 732 -11.76 25.96 9.10
C GLU A 732 -10.96 26.75 10.15
N GLY A 733 -10.80 26.20 11.36
CA GLY A 733 -9.98 26.79 12.42
C GLY A 733 -8.49 26.87 12.07
N VAL A 734 -7.94 25.85 11.40
CA VAL A 734 -6.53 25.82 10.99
C VAL A 734 -6.24 26.74 9.80
N PHE A 735 -7.20 26.93 8.90
CA PHE A 735 -7.03 27.67 7.64
C PHE A 735 -8.00 28.87 7.50
N PRO A 736 -7.98 29.87 8.39
CA PRO A 736 -8.86 31.03 8.32
C PRO A 736 -8.56 31.95 7.12
N VAL A 737 -9.59 32.66 6.65
CA VAL A 737 -9.45 33.81 5.73
C VAL A 737 -8.68 34.94 6.42
N GLN A 738 -7.55 35.34 5.85
CA GLN A 738 -6.76 36.50 6.27
C GLN A 738 -6.54 37.43 5.07
N ASN A 739 -7.08 38.65 5.14
CA ASN A 739 -7.03 39.65 4.05
C ASN A 739 -7.59 39.16 2.69
N GLY A 740 -8.52 38.19 2.70
CA GLY A 740 -9.09 37.58 1.49
C GLY A 740 -8.33 36.36 0.96
N GLU A 741 -7.21 35.98 1.57
CA GLU A 741 -6.46 34.75 1.25
C GLU A 741 -6.57 33.75 2.41
N VAL A 742 -6.77 32.46 2.11
CA VAL A 742 -6.79 31.41 3.14
C VAL A 742 -5.37 31.03 3.55
N LYS A 743 -5.06 31.14 4.85
CA LYS A 743 -3.70 30.96 5.39
C LYS A 743 -3.69 30.16 6.68
N ALA A 744 -2.72 29.25 6.80
CA ALA A 744 -2.56 28.40 7.97
C ALA A 744 -2.20 29.20 9.24
N VAL A 745 -2.86 28.91 10.36
CA VAL A 745 -2.53 29.49 11.67
C VAL A 745 -1.14 29.01 12.13
N GLN A 746 -0.20 29.96 12.20
CA GLN A 746 1.08 29.77 12.89
C GLN A 746 0.81 29.56 14.38
N ALA A 747 1.41 28.51 14.97
CA ALA A 747 1.19 28.18 16.37
C ALA A 747 1.65 29.34 17.29
N SER A 748 0.79 29.76 18.20
CA SER A 748 1.15 30.70 19.27
C SER A 748 2.18 30.05 20.19
N ALA A 749 3.29 30.75 20.48
CA ALA A 749 4.27 30.29 21.46
C ALA A 749 3.59 30.17 22.84
N ALA A 750 3.60 28.97 23.41
CA ALA A 750 2.96 28.72 24.71
C ALA A 750 3.71 29.42 25.85
N ASP A 751 2.98 30.18 26.67
CA ASP A 751 3.57 30.95 27.78
C ASP A 751 4.20 30.05 28.86
N SER A 752 5.51 30.20 29.05
CA SER A 752 6.29 29.77 30.23
C SER A 752 6.08 28.32 30.73
N VAL A 753 6.91 27.40 30.23
CA VAL A 753 7.04 26.03 30.78
C VAL A 753 7.54 26.08 32.24
N GLN A 754 6.78 25.50 33.18
CA GLN A 754 7.26 25.21 34.54
C GLN A 754 7.88 23.82 34.61
N ILE A 755 9.21 23.74 34.76
CA ILE A 755 9.93 22.47 34.95
C ILE A 755 9.83 22.05 36.41
N VAL A 756 8.99 21.06 36.71
CA VAL A 756 8.83 20.50 38.07
C VAL A 756 9.52 19.14 38.17
N ASN A 757 10.77 19.13 38.64
CA ASN A 757 11.52 17.90 38.92
C ASN A 757 11.07 17.23 40.23
N GLU A 758 10.01 16.41 40.17
CA GLU A 758 9.63 15.53 41.28
C GLU A 758 10.58 14.34 41.43
N THR A 759 11.76 14.53 42.03
CA THR A 759 12.61 13.40 42.46
C THR A 759 13.53 13.70 43.66
N LYS A 760 12.95 13.94 44.85
CA LYS A 760 13.48 13.59 46.20
C LYS A 760 12.64 14.16 47.33
N ALA A 761 11.86 13.32 48.00
CA ALA A 761 11.30 13.58 49.34
C ALA A 761 10.99 12.24 50.03
N ALA A 762 11.28 12.14 51.35
CA ALA A 762 11.30 10.90 52.16
C ALA A 762 12.36 9.86 51.69
N GLU A 763 13.08 9.11 52.54
CA GLU A 763 13.11 8.90 54.01
C GLU A 763 14.56 9.15 54.54
N GLN A 764 14.99 9.09 55.82
CA GLN A 764 14.50 9.01 57.23
C GLN A 764 15.74 9.34 58.14
N PRO A 765 15.70 9.34 59.49
CA PRO A 765 14.66 9.73 60.46
C PRO A 765 15.17 10.70 61.58
N ALA A 766 14.23 11.17 62.41
CA ALA A 766 14.30 11.64 63.82
C ALA A 766 15.64 11.99 64.53
N GLU A 767 15.68 13.16 65.18
CA GLU A 767 15.89 13.26 66.64
C GLU A 767 15.28 14.55 67.26
N GLU A 768 15.42 14.75 68.58
CA GLU A 768 14.52 15.52 69.47
C GLU A 768 14.71 17.06 69.58
N LYS A 769 13.72 17.69 70.27
CA LYS A 769 13.71 19.00 70.98
C LYS A 769 13.70 20.27 70.09
N ALA A 770 12.62 21.06 70.03
CA ALA A 770 11.85 21.77 71.06
C ALA A 770 12.43 23.13 71.47
N GLU A 771 11.78 24.22 71.06
CA GLU A 771 11.04 25.10 71.98
C GLU A 771 10.04 26.02 71.25
N GLN A 772 9.08 26.56 72.00
CA GLN A 772 8.04 27.52 71.63
C GLN A 772 8.35 28.87 72.35
N PRO A 773 7.61 29.99 72.17
CA PRO A 773 6.51 30.30 71.25
C PRO A 773 6.60 31.72 70.61
N ALA A 774 5.46 32.21 70.08
CA ALA A 774 5.01 33.62 70.10
C ALA A 774 5.65 34.65 69.13
N SER A 775 4.95 35.71 68.68
CA SER A 775 3.50 36.00 68.61
C SER A 775 3.23 37.31 67.84
N ALA A 776 1.99 37.51 67.34
CA ALA A 776 1.33 38.80 66.97
C ALA A 776 2.03 39.68 65.89
N ALA A 777 1.41 40.00 64.73
CA ALA A 777 0.16 40.71 64.44
C ALA A 777 0.28 42.26 64.44
N SER A 778 -0.70 42.95 63.82
CA SER A 778 -0.80 44.42 63.59
C SER A 778 0.12 45.01 62.50
N THR A 779 -0.14 46.19 61.89
CA THR A 779 -1.25 46.61 60.99
C THR A 779 -0.92 47.97 60.33
N THR A 780 -1.67 48.36 59.27
CA THR A 780 -2.01 49.76 58.85
C THR A 780 -0.94 50.77 58.35
N SER A 781 -1.00 51.04 57.03
CA SER A 781 -1.13 52.35 56.33
C SER A 781 -0.08 53.49 56.40
N ASN A 782 0.32 53.95 55.20
CA ASN A 782 0.54 55.36 54.73
C ASN A 782 1.63 56.24 55.43
N ASP A 783 2.21 57.29 54.83
CA ASP A 783 1.83 58.09 53.64
C ASP A 783 3.02 58.87 52.98
N GLN A 784 2.81 59.40 51.76
CA GLN A 784 3.43 60.60 51.11
C GLN A 784 4.97 60.81 50.96
N GLN A 785 5.43 61.14 49.74
CA GLN A 785 5.92 62.50 49.33
C GLN A 785 6.33 62.61 47.83
N ALA A 786 6.47 63.83 47.29
CA ALA A 786 6.75 64.21 45.87
C ALA A 786 7.22 65.71 45.80
N PRO A 787 7.36 66.44 44.65
CA PRO A 787 7.70 66.13 43.24
C PRO A 787 8.79 67.10 42.62
N ALA A 788 8.83 67.25 41.28
CA ALA A 788 9.52 68.27 40.43
C ALA A 788 11.04 68.09 40.14
N GLU A 789 11.65 68.63 39.06
CA GLU A 789 11.23 69.53 37.94
C GLU A 789 11.24 68.80 36.55
N SER A 790 11.58 69.26 35.33
CA SER A 790 12.12 70.51 34.70
C SER A 790 11.83 70.59 33.16
N THR A 791 12.32 71.63 32.44
CA THR A 791 12.21 71.89 30.95
C THR A 791 13.08 73.13 30.57
N PRO A 792 13.14 73.70 29.33
CA PRO A 792 13.06 73.22 27.92
C PRO A 792 14.23 73.78 27.01
N LEU A 793 14.19 73.67 25.65
CA LEU A 793 14.55 74.72 24.62
C LEU A 793 14.59 74.22 23.14
N VAL A 794 14.71 75.13 22.14
CA VAL A 794 14.50 74.91 20.67
C VAL A 794 15.37 75.85 19.76
N ALA A 795 15.61 75.47 18.47
CA ALA A 795 16.17 76.23 17.31
C ALA A 795 17.72 76.40 17.21
N ASP A 796 18.42 76.70 16.08
CA ASP A 796 18.02 77.07 14.68
C ASP A 796 19.10 76.74 13.57
N ALA A 797 18.69 76.82 12.29
CA ALA A 797 19.34 76.92 10.94
C ALA A 797 20.87 76.81 10.62
N GLY A 798 21.19 76.25 9.43
CA GLY A 798 21.89 77.03 8.36
C GLY A 798 23.01 76.41 7.46
N LYS A 799 22.81 76.48 6.10
CA LYS A 799 23.81 76.54 4.98
C LYS A 799 24.66 75.31 4.57
N GLU A 800 25.35 75.28 3.40
CA GLU A 800 25.04 75.59 1.96
C GLU A 800 26.24 75.17 1.05
N ASP A 801 26.11 75.33 -0.29
CA ASP A 801 27.09 75.10 -1.41
C ASP A 801 27.27 73.67 -1.99
N LYS A 802 27.64 73.45 -3.28
CA LYS A 802 27.30 74.06 -4.61
C LYS A 802 28.17 73.40 -5.72
N LYS A 803 27.59 72.99 -6.87
CA LYS A 803 27.99 73.39 -8.26
C LYS A 803 27.35 72.55 -9.39
N GLU A 804 26.93 73.28 -10.45
CA GLU A 804 27.02 73.03 -11.92
C GLU A 804 27.07 71.59 -12.49
N GLY A 805 26.33 71.19 -13.55
CA GLY A 805 25.24 71.85 -14.30
C GLY A 805 25.50 72.04 -15.82
N SER A 806 24.53 71.71 -16.70
CA SER A 806 24.28 72.33 -18.03
C SER A 806 23.13 71.67 -18.79
N ASP A 807 22.37 72.48 -19.54
CA ASP A 807 21.16 72.08 -20.31
C ASP A 807 21.41 71.92 -21.82
N LYS A 808 20.49 71.25 -22.54
CA LYS A 808 19.83 71.84 -23.73
C LYS A 808 18.59 71.09 -24.25
N GLU A 809 17.90 71.75 -25.19
CA GLU A 809 16.46 71.63 -25.51
C GLU A 809 16.16 70.89 -26.84
N SER A 810 14.86 70.89 -27.21
CA SER A 810 14.27 70.62 -28.55
C SER A 810 14.15 69.15 -29.00
N SER A 811 13.09 68.72 -29.71
CA SER A 811 11.78 69.35 -30.02
C SER A 811 10.78 68.30 -30.52
N THR A 812 9.47 68.59 -30.42
CA THR A 812 8.40 67.88 -31.15
C THR A 812 8.45 68.15 -32.67
N PRO A 813 7.79 67.31 -33.48
CA PRO A 813 6.57 67.80 -34.13
C PRO A 813 5.38 66.82 -34.06
N THR A 814 4.25 67.17 -34.70
CA THR A 814 2.96 66.46 -34.63
C THR A 814 2.35 66.29 -36.02
N GLU A 815 1.96 65.07 -36.37
CA GLU A 815 1.03 64.72 -37.48
C GLU A 815 0.17 63.55 -36.96
N THR A 816 -1.13 63.73 -36.66
CA THR A 816 -2.35 63.82 -37.49
C THR A 816 -2.93 62.49 -37.97
N SER A 817 -4.24 62.36 -37.74
CA SER A 817 -5.19 61.26 -37.97
C SER A 817 -5.42 60.92 -39.48
N PRO A 818 -6.19 59.86 -39.90
CA PRO A 818 -7.46 59.42 -39.28
C PRO A 818 -7.85 57.91 -39.29
N LEU A 819 -8.91 57.63 -38.52
CA LEU A 819 -10.05 56.69 -38.71
C LEU A 819 -9.95 55.55 -39.75
N GLU A 820 -10.20 54.33 -39.28
CA GLU A 820 -11.25 53.40 -39.74
C GLU A 820 -11.34 52.20 -38.76
N ASP A 821 -12.39 51.38 -38.73
CA ASP A 821 -13.78 51.54 -38.26
C ASP A 821 -14.35 50.11 -38.12
N THR A 822 -15.10 49.79 -37.06
CA THR A 822 -15.81 48.48 -36.84
C THR A 822 -14.91 47.21 -36.72
N SER A 823 -15.37 46.03 -36.27
CA SER A 823 -16.73 45.56 -35.94
C SER A 823 -16.76 44.66 -34.69
N ASN A 824 -17.94 44.55 -34.07
CA ASN A 824 -18.18 43.81 -32.83
C ASN A 824 -18.19 42.27 -33.03
N GLY A 825 -17.81 41.54 -31.99
CA GLY A 825 -18.26 40.16 -31.76
C GLY A 825 -19.60 40.12 -31.00
N PRO A 826 -20.45 39.09 -31.17
CA PRO A 826 -21.75 39.02 -30.48
C PRO A 826 -21.67 38.38 -29.09
N THR A 827 -22.30 39.02 -28.10
CA THR A 827 -22.64 38.43 -26.80
C THR A 827 -24.15 38.18 -26.74
N VAL A 828 -24.57 36.97 -26.37
CA VAL A 828 -25.95 36.57 -26.08
C VAL A 828 -25.85 35.54 -24.94
N THR A 829 -26.07 35.83 -23.66
CA THR A 829 -27.30 36.22 -22.91
C THR A 829 -28.43 35.19 -22.94
N VAL A 830 -28.92 34.83 -21.75
CA VAL A 830 -29.85 33.73 -21.46
C VAL A 830 -31.31 34.23 -21.44
N GLU A 831 -32.23 33.40 -21.95
CA GLU A 831 -33.67 33.25 -21.62
C GLU A 831 -34.26 32.25 -22.66
N VAL A 832 -35.13 31.28 -22.34
CA VAL A 832 -35.83 30.88 -21.09
C VAL A 832 -35.63 29.39 -20.86
#